data_AF-A0A7C2KTX4-F1
#
_entry.id   AF-A0A7C2KTX4-F1
#
_cell.length_a   1.000
_cell.length_b   1.000
_cell.length_c   1.000
_cell.angle_alpha   90.00
_cell.angle_beta   90.00
_cell.angle_gamma   90.00
#
_symmetry.space_group_name_H-M   'P 1'
#
loop_
_entity.id
_entity.type
_entity.pdbx_description
1 polymer ?
#
loop_
_entity_poly.entity_id
_entity_poly.type
_entity_poly.pdbx_seq_one_letter_code
_entity_poly.pdbx_strand_id
1 'polypeptide(L)'
;MRTRLQLVTAWVVGVHVAGAFADSPADRPLRAARSDNGRYELRVEPGRAGRPTSRPCRATLLERRGGRLRPVWSAKLANETAPTHASVSDDGRFVITLDEFRRGGAAHAAVVYGARGEKRCEFSLRELLDGDDWPHVSARGRMIEWLNGAEFAFDGPPPQYVIRLKWGTEVRIDLEKCELIRDERRPGVADASQIPPEVLAILNVTEQMLAERVAPGADAAGADGAAEDAFFNVLQQLIEQYRAEHGEIPPGKLDELIAQAWRLAAAGGIEGGGDAGQAAEQPPAPSVQAAAALDDSLTPPAGQAEAAEEGQTLAPPRPTDSAGISALTGVAVPLPRPGEDRVDYLAWTNEFTRVEGESAAPLYDAAAKAHVSADLDRELLDRALKGDPDALADSSVLGWLEANREALAQFREATRYEYSGIELKAADGMLISALLPSLGPMRELTHVSVVEGKRLESEGRAVEAVDLYIDALAAGAHAGAGVTLIENLVGVAMQRQASAALLDAYAAGHKLDYAALAEQLERSYAPPRPIAQTIQFERAIVLDVMQRAYDWNPDTGMYRVADDVPQLINAVTGMSDDPLGELAAAVILGAVGFERMVAQVNEQYDRMTEATLELYPQARQTLDELDEQFGQPGFRLRNPLLATLLPSISKAQKLHTRGEATRRATLLVTQLQAHRQQHGVYPDSLDALPTGTAIDPFTEQPFVYRRDGDGFVLYSAGANGLDDGGVDGQELERGDLVYWPRPRRSR
;
A
#
# COMPACT_ATOMS: atom_id res chain seq x y z
N MET A 1 -2.77 -34.92 -1.28
CA MET A 1 -2.84 -33.93 -2.39
C MET A 1 -3.27 -32.54 -1.94
N ARG A 2 -4.15 -32.35 -0.94
CA ARG A 2 -4.52 -31.00 -0.45
C ARG A 2 -3.37 -30.15 0.13
N THR A 3 -2.33 -30.78 0.68
CA THR A 3 -1.24 -30.12 1.43
C THR A 3 -0.19 -29.37 0.60
N ARG A 4 -0.25 -29.38 -0.75
CA ARG A 4 0.72 -28.67 -1.61
C ARG A 4 0.27 -27.29 -2.08
N LEU A 5 -1.02 -26.97 -1.99
CA LEU A 5 -1.53 -25.65 -2.42
C LEU A 5 -1.27 -24.57 -1.35
N GLN A 6 -1.36 -24.93 -0.06
CA GLN A 6 -1.15 -24.04 1.09
C GLN A 6 0.27 -23.45 1.21
N LEU A 7 1.26 -24.01 0.50
CA LEU A 7 2.65 -23.54 0.56
C LEU A 7 2.99 -22.47 -0.49
N VAL A 8 2.13 -22.24 -1.49
CA VAL A 8 2.45 -21.31 -2.61
C VAL A 8 2.07 -19.87 -2.28
N THR A 9 0.94 -19.64 -1.61
CA THR A 9 0.49 -18.28 -1.21
C THR A 9 1.31 -17.70 -0.05
N ALA A 10 1.73 -18.52 0.92
CA ALA A 10 2.47 -18.05 2.09
C ALA A 10 3.95 -17.68 1.83
N TRP A 11 4.58 -18.23 0.78
CA TRP A 11 6.03 -18.08 0.54
C TRP A 11 6.46 -16.84 -0.26
N VAL A 12 5.52 -16.10 -0.86
CA VAL A 12 5.84 -14.95 -1.72
C VAL A 12 6.03 -13.63 -0.95
N VAL A 13 5.64 -13.57 0.33
CA VAL A 13 5.60 -12.32 1.14
C VAL A 13 6.56 -12.32 2.35
N GLY A 14 7.07 -13.48 2.78
CA GLY A 14 7.66 -13.68 4.12
C GLY A 14 9.19 -13.62 4.29
N VAL A 15 9.93 -12.93 3.42
CA VAL A 15 11.42 -12.86 3.46
C VAL A 15 11.86 -11.47 2.94
N HIS A 16 12.67 -10.62 3.63
CA HIS A 16 13.30 -10.65 4.96
C HIS A 16 13.66 -9.19 5.39
N VAL A 17 14.20 -9.02 6.63
CA VAL A 17 15.24 -8.05 7.09
C VAL A 17 14.90 -7.47 8.48
N ALA A 18 15.65 -7.92 9.49
CA ALA A 18 15.68 -7.31 10.82
C ALA A 18 17.12 -7.19 11.31
N GLY A 19 17.56 -5.96 11.60
CA GLY A 19 18.67 -5.67 12.51
C GLY A 19 20.08 -5.58 11.94
N ALA A 20 20.46 -4.41 11.40
CA ALA A 20 21.87 -4.03 11.24
C ALA A 20 22.11 -2.49 11.09
N PHE A 21 21.53 -1.63 11.94
CA PHE A 21 21.90 -0.21 11.97
C PHE A 21 21.95 0.41 13.37
N ALA A 22 23.03 1.15 13.62
CA ALA A 22 23.21 2.12 14.70
C ALA A 22 24.38 3.06 14.33
N ASP A 23 24.42 4.34 14.67
CA ASP A 23 23.36 5.35 14.81
C ASP A 23 24.02 6.73 14.96
N SER A 24 23.26 7.83 14.86
CA SER A 24 23.76 9.17 15.23
C SER A 24 22.70 9.93 16.05
N PRO A 25 23.05 10.64 17.14
CA PRO A 25 22.05 11.02 18.16
C PRO A 25 20.97 12.00 17.70
N ALA A 26 21.24 12.82 16.68
CA ALA A 26 20.33 13.87 16.21
C ALA A 26 19.12 13.36 15.41
N ASP A 27 19.16 12.11 14.93
CA ASP A 27 18.11 11.52 14.08
C ASP A 27 17.09 10.66 14.85
N ARG A 28 17.16 10.66 16.19
CA ARG A 28 16.30 9.84 17.05
C ARG A 28 15.22 10.68 17.75
N PRO A 29 13.93 10.29 17.68
CA PRO A 29 12.87 10.96 18.45
C PRO A 29 13.08 10.80 19.96
N LEU A 30 12.72 11.83 20.73
CA LEU A 30 12.91 11.90 22.18
C LEU A 30 12.31 10.67 22.89
N ARG A 31 13.07 10.11 23.84
CA ARG A 31 12.66 8.91 24.62
C ARG A 31 12.48 9.16 26.11
N ALA A 32 13.15 10.17 26.66
CA ALA A 32 12.98 10.54 28.07
C ALA A 32 13.40 11.98 28.35
N ALA A 33 12.81 12.57 29.38
CA ALA A 33 13.22 13.81 30.03
C ALA A 33 13.17 13.63 31.55
N ARG A 34 13.89 14.46 32.31
CA ARG A 34 13.94 14.39 33.79
C ARG A 34 13.70 15.78 34.39
N SER A 35 13.20 15.80 35.62
CA SER A 35 13.22 17.01 36.45
C SER A 35 14.65 17.29 36.94
N ASP A 36 14.95 18.55 37.25
CA ASP A 36 16.31 18.98 37.63
C ASP A 36 16.79 18.32 38.92
N ASN A 37 15.89 18.11 39.89
CA ASN A 37 16.17 17.33 41.10
C ASN A 37 16.25 15.80 40.88
N GLY A 38 16.03 15.30 39.67
CA GLY A 38 16.09 13.87 39.31
C GLY A 38 15.00 12.99 39.95
N ARG A 39 14.01 13.59 40.62
CA ARG A 39 12.88 12.88 41.25
C ARG A 39 11.89 12.34 40.23
N TYR A 40 11.69 13.04 39.12
CA TYR A 40 10.75 12.64 38.08
C TYR A 40 11.46 12.32 36.76
N GLU A 41 10.96 11.31 36.04
CA GLU A 41 11.41 10.91 34.70
C GLU A 41 10.17 10.74 33.81
N LEU A 42 10.02 11.60 32.81
CA LEU A 42 9.07 11.40 31.73
C LEU A 42 9.68 10.38 30.76
N ARG A 43 8.96 9.31 30.43
CA ARG A 43 9.31 8.44 29.30
C ARG A 43 8.36 8.69 28.16
N VAL A 44 8.93 8.93 26.98
CA VAL A 44 8.19 9.16 25.74
C VAL A 44 8.27 7.89 24.91
N GLU A 45 7.12 7.44 24.45
CA GLU A 45 6.94 6.41 23.45
C GLU A 45 6.52 7.08 22.15
N PRO A 46 7.47 7.34 21.23
CA PRO A 46 7.16 7.96 19.95
C PRO A 46 6.07 7.24 19.18
N GLY A 47 5.15 8.04 18.67
CA GLY A 47 4.15 7.62 17.69
C GLY A 47 4.72 7.60 16.28
N ARG A 48 3.82 7.67 15.30
CA ARG A 48 4.17 7.77 13.86
C ARG A 48 3.29 8.85 13.24
N ALA A 49 3.80 10.04 12.92
CA ALA A 49 3.00 11.04 12.20
C ALA A 49 2.50 10.50 10.85
N GLY A 50 1.33 10.99 10.43
CA GLY A 50 0.79 10.75 9.09
C GLY A 50 -0.62 10.16 9.01
N ARG A 51 -1.12 9.43 10.02
CA ARG A 51 -2.45 8.79 10.00
C ARG A 51 -3.21 8.90 11.32
N PRO A 52 -4.56 8.91 11.31
CA PRO A 52 -5.39 8.85 12.53
C PRO A 52 -5.16 7.59 13.39
N THR A 53 -4.83 6.47 12.74
CA THR A 53 -4.64 5.14 13.35
C THR A 53 -3.19 4.78 13.67
N SER A 54 -2.25 5.69 13.46
CA SER A 54 -0.88 5.52 13.93
C SER A 54 -0.84 5.32 15.45
N ARG A 55 0.15 4.56 15.95
CA ARG A 55 0.48 4.54 17.39
C ARG A 55 0.56 6.01 17.84
N PRO A 56 -0.30 6.48 18.76
CA PRO A 56 -0.20 7.85 19.24
C PRO A 56 1.09 8.00 20.02
N CYS A 57 1.74 9.16 19.95
CA CYS A 57 2.82 9.45 20.88
C CYS A 57 2.25 9.40 22.29
N ARG A 58 2.81 8.55 23.13
CA ARG A 58 2.40 8.41 24.54
C ARG A 58 3.54 8.85 25.43
N ALA A 59 3.21 9.36 26.60
CA ALA A 59 4.19 9.60 27.64
C ALA A 59 3.72 9.04 28.98
N THR A 60 4.67 8.55 29.75
CA THR A 60 4.46 8.05 31.12
C THR A 60 5.37 8.79 32.05
N LEU A 61 4.81 9.55 33.00
CA LEU A 61 5.56 10.21 34.05
C LEU A 61 5.84 9.23 35.18
N LEU A 62 7.10 9.14 35.60
CA LEU A 62 7.56 8.24 36.66
C LEU A 62 8.14 9.05 37.82
N GLU A 63 7.78 8.71 39.06
CA GLU A 63 8.41 9.25 40.27
C GLU A 63 9.38 8.24 40.89
N ARG A 64 10.57 8.72 41.28
CA ARG A 64 11.60 7.95 41.99
C ARG A 64 11.33 7.93 43.49
N ARG A 65 10.73 6.85 44.01
CA ARG A 65 10.53 6.61 45.44
C ARG A 65 11.33 5.39 45.91
N GLY A 66 12.22 5.58 46.89
CA GLY A 66 13.03 4.49 47.47
C GLY A 66 13.91 3.77 46.45
N GLY A 67 14.52 4.52 45.52
CA GLY A 67 15.37 3.98 44.44
C GLY A 67 14.62 3.35 43.26
N ARG A 68 13.31 3.08 43.38
CA ARG A 68 12.46 2.54 42.31
C ARG A 68 11.65 3.63 41.64
N LEU A 69 11.43 3.51 40.33
CA LEU A 69 10.50 4.35 39.56
C LEU A 69 9.08 3.77 39.68
N ARG A 70 8.09 4.62 39.91
CA ARG A 70 6.66 4.28 39.93
C ARG A 70 5.89 5.20 38.99
N PRO A 71 4.91 4.69 38.20
CA PRO A 71 4.07 5.54 37.36
C PRO A 71 3.23 6.52 38.20
N VAL A 72 3.21 7.77 37.75
CA VAL A 72 2.32 8.84 38.23
C VAL A 72 1.10 8.91 37.32
N TRP A 73 1.33 8.97 36.00
CA TRP A 73 0.30 8.92 34.96
C TRP A 73 0.87 8.39 33.64
N SER A 74 -0.01 7.98 32.72
CA SER A 74 0.31 7.68 31.33
C SER A 74 -0.76 8.26 30.41
N ALA A 75 -0.37 9.04 29.40
CA ALA A 75 -1.29 9.82 28.57
C ALA A 75 -0.86 9.84 27.09
N LYS A 76 -1.79 10.16 26.19
CA LYS A 76 -1.50 10.54 24.80
C LYS A 76 -1.00 11.98 24.79
N LEU A 77 0.12 12.24 24.12
CA LEU A 77 0.58 13.61 23.83
C LEU A 77 -0.17 14.18 22.63
N ALA A 78 -0.22 15.51 22.52
CA ALA A 78 -0.65 16.22 21.32
C ALA A 78 0.27 15.91 20.13
N ASN A 79 1.58 15.82 20.37
CA ASN A 79 2.57 15.41 19.38
C ASN A 79 2.21 14.07 18.70
N GLU A 80 2.43 13.99 17.39
CA GLU A 80 2.12 12.80 16.59
C GLU A 80 3.26 11.78 16.58
N THR A 81 4.50 12.22 16.34
CA THR A 81 5.68 11.36 16.35
C THR A 81 6.38 11.46 17.70
N ALA A 82 6.90 12.63 18.05
CA ALA A 82 7.50 12.89 19.36
C ALA A 82 7.72 14.39 19.54
N PRO A 83 7.72 14.89 20.79
CA PRO A 83 8.27 16.20 21.05
C PRO A 83 9.78 16.22 20.77
N THR A 84 10.29 17.35 20.27
CA THR A 84 11.73 17.56 20.06
C THR A 84 12.43 17.84 21.40
N HIS A 85 11.75 18.55 22.31
CA HIS A 85 12.20 18.78 23.69
C HIS A 85 11.07 18.57 24.70
N ALA A 86 11.40 18.17 25.93
CA ALA A 86 10.44 18.11 27.02
C ALA A 86 11.08 18.45 28.38
N SER A 87 10.31 19.09 29.25
CA SER A 87 10.70 19.49 30.60
C SER A 87 9.67 19.01 31.63
N VAL A 88 10.13 18.67 32.83
CA VAL A 88 9.30 18.14 33.93
C VAL A 88 9.54 18.96 35.18
N SER A 89 8.49 19.47 35.82
CA SER A 89 8.65 20.28 37.04
C SER A 89 9.14 19.42 38.21
N ASP A 90 9.88 20.05 39.12
CA ASP A 90 10.54 19.41 40.26
C ASP A 90 9.56 18.81 41.30
N ASP A 91 8.32 19.27 41.29
CA ASP A 91 7.19 18.75 42.08
C ASP A 91 6.32 17.73 41.31
N GLY A 92 6.59 17.51 40.01
CA GLY A 92 5.84 16.63 39.13
C GLY A 92 4.44 17.14 38.74
N ARG A 93 4.09 18.39 39.05
CA ARG A 93 2.78 18.98 38.70
C ARG A 93 2.63 19.30 37.22
N PHE A 94 3.73 19.59 36.52
CA PHE A 94 3.71 20.05 35.14
C PHE A 94 4.71 19.29 34.26
N VAL A 95 4.29 19.01 33.03
CA VAL A 95 5.16 18.56 31.95
C VAL A 95 4.94 19.47 30.75
N ILE A 96 6.03 19.94 30.15
CA ILE A 96 6.02 20.79 28.97
C ILE A 96 6.64 20.01 27.82
N THR A 97 6.04 20.07 26.64
CA THR A 97 6.60 19.51 25.40
C THR A 97 6.70 20.59 24.34
N LEU A 98 7.80 20.62 23.60
CA LEU A 98 8.08 21.62 22.56
C LEU A 98 8.44 20.94 21.24
N ASP A 99 7.91 21.49 20.14
CA ASP A 99 8.09 21.12 18.73
C ASP A 99 7.79 19.67 18.34
N GLU A 100 7.27 19.45 17.14
CA GLU A 100 7.07 18.10 16.59
C GLU A 100 8.32 17.58 15.87
N PHE A 101 8.73 16.35 16.16
CA PHE A 101 9.92 15.73 15.54
C PHE A 101 9.78 15.69 14.00
N ARG A 102 10.78 16.26 13.30
CA ARG A 102 10.83 16.47 11.84
C ARG A 102 9.82 17.48 11.25
N ARG A 103 9.01 18.17 12.06
CA ARG A 103 8.17 19.31 11.65
C ARG A 103 8.53 20.62 12.38
N GLY A 104 9.19 20.55 13.53
CA GLY A 104 9.56 21.71 14.34
C GLY A 104 8.33 22.46 14.86
N GLY A 105 8.42 23.78 14.92
CA GLY A 105 7.34 24.66 15.38
C GLY A 105 6.10 24.73 14.48
N ALA A 106 6.03 23.94 13.41
CA ALA A 106 4.88 23.93 12.48
C ALA A 106 3.59 23.34 13.09
N ALA A 107 3.73 22.47 14.11
CA ALA A 107 2.61 21.92 14.88
C ALA A 107 3.03 21.73 16.34
N HIS A 108 2.11 21.99 17.28
CA HIS A 108 2.31 21.76 18.72
C HIS A 108 3.57 22.44 19.29
N ALA A 109 3.84 23.71 18.93
CA ALA A 109 5.08 24.41 19.24
C ALA A 109 5.39 24.47 20.75
N ALA A 110 4.37 24.68 21.60
CA ALA A 110 4.44 24.37 23.03
C ALA A 110 3.12 23.79 23.56
N VAL A 111 3.21 22.76 24.42
CA VAL A 111 2.04 22.12 25.05
C VAL A 111 2.29 21.88 26.53
N VAL A 112 1.30 22.20 27.37
CA VAL A 112 1.37 22.08 28.84
C VAL A 112 0.45 20.96 29.31
N TYR A 113 0.99 20.01 30.08
CA TYR A 113 0.25 18.94 30.73
C TYR A 113 0.27 19.09 32.25
N GLY A 114 -0.86 18.74 32.88
CA GLY A 114 -1.05 18.81 34.33
C GLY A 114 -0.67 17.52 35.07
N ALA A 115 -1.02 17.48 36.35
CA ALA A 115 -0.55 16.49 37.30
C ALA A 115 -1.12 15.07 37.08
N ARG A 116 -2.09 14.89 36.16
CA ARG A 116 -2.66 13.60 35.77
C ARG A 116 -2.40 13.27 34.28
N GLY A 117 -1.60 14.08 33.58
CA GLY A 117 -1.33 13.93 32.15
C GLY A 117 -2.39 14.57 31.24
N GLU A 118 -3.30 15.35 31.80
CA GLU A 118 -4.30 16.13 31.07
C GLU A 118 -3.66 17.30 30.31
N LYS A 119 -3.99 17.51 29.03
CA LYS A 119 -3.57 18.70 28.27
C LYS A 119 -4.29 19.92 28.85
N ARG A 120 -3.54 20.88 29.42
CA ARG A 120 -4.09 22.13 29.97
C ARG A 120 -4.20 23.22 28.90
N CYS A 121 -3.15 23.40 28.11
CA CYS A 121 -3.15 24.31 26.97
C CYS A 121 -2.09 23.93 25.93
N GLU A 122 -2.14 24.63 24.81
CA GLU A 122 -1.29 24.48 23.64
C GLU A 122 -1.14 25.86 23.01
N PHE A 123 0.06 26.15 22.48
CA PHE A 123 0.38 27.39 21.81
C PHE A 123 1.00 27.09 20.44
N SER A 124 0.51 27.78 19.42
CA SER A 124 1.12 27.84 18.09
C SER A 124 2.37 28.73 18.10
N LEU A 125 3.24 28.57 17.10
CA LEU A 125 4.43 29.40 16.97
C LEU A 125 4.10 30.90 16.80
N ARG A 126 2.94 31.21 16.18
CA ARG A 126 2.44 32.58 16.01
C ARG A 126 1.97 33.25 17.31
N GLU A 127 1.67 32.47 18.33
CA GLU A 127 1.29 32.99 19.65
C GLU A 127 2.51 33.21 20.55
N LEU A 128 3.57 32.42 20.34
CA LEU A 128 4.81 32.44 21.13
C LEU A 128 5.84 33.48 20.66
N LEU A 129 5.84 33.85 19.37
CA LEU A 129 6.82 34.74 18.75
C LEU A 129 6.20 36.07 18.28
N ASP A 130 6.94 37.16 18.48
CA ASP A 130 6.56 38.51 18.07
C ASP A 130 7.25 38.93 16.75
N GLY A 131 6.90 40.10 16.21
CA GLY A 131 7.39 40.59 14.90
C GLY A 131 8.92 40.60 14.73
N ASP A 132 9.66 40.88 15.80
CA ASP A 132 11.13 40.97 15.79
C ASP A 132 11.83 39.59 15.88
N ASP A 133 11.10 38.52 16.20
CA ASP A 133 11.64 37.16 16.34
C ASP A 133 11.74 36.43 14.98
N TRP A 134 10.80 36.70 14.07
CA TRP A 134 10.66 35.99 12.79
C TRP A 134 11.89 36.01 11.88
N PRO A 135 12.71 37.09 11.79
CA PRO A 135 13.96 37.08 11.04
C PRO A 135 15.02 36.10 11.55
N HIS A 136 14.84 35.51 12.74
CA HIS A 136 15.75 34.53 13.34
C HIS A 136 15.26 33.08 13.24
N VAL A 137 14.03 32.88 12.73
CA VAL A 137 13.41 31.57 12.47
C VAL A 137 13.75 31.13 11.04
N SER A 138 14.16 29.87 10.86
CA SER A 138 14.52 29.33 9.54
C SER A 138 13.75 28.05 9.22
N ALA A 139 13.46 27.82 7.94
CA ALA A 139 12.87 26.57 7.45
C ALA A 139 13.92 25.64 6.84
N ARG A 140 13.79 24.33 7.07
CA ARG A 140 14.58 23.29 6.43
C ARG A 140 13.67 22.17 5.93
N GLY A 141 13.36 22.17 4.63
CA GLY A 141 12.35 21.27 4.05
C GLY A 141 10.96 21.57 4.63
N ARG A 142 10.41 20.66 5.42
CA ARG A 142 9.13 20.84 6.14
C ARG A 142 9.29 21.14 7.65
N MET A 143 10.51 21.36 8.12
CA MET A 143 10.80 21.64 9.53
C MET A 143 11.04 23.13 9.78
N ILE A 144 10.39 23.69 10.81
CA ILE A 144 10.65 25.07 11.27
C ILE A 144 11.62 25.03 12.47
N GLU A 145 12.79 25.64 12.32
CA GLU A 145 13.84 25.70 13.33
C GLU A 145 13.83 27.06 14.06
N TRP A 146 13.38 27.07 15.33
CA TRP A 146 13.39 28.25 16.20
C TRP A 146 14.05 28.00 17.57
N LEU A 147 13.97 26.78 18.11
CA LEU A 147 14.56 26.38 19.40
C LEU A 147 16.07 26.11 19.38
N ASN A 148 16.74 26.24 18.23
CA ASN A 148 18.17 25.94 18.12
C ASN A 148 18.99 26.90 19.00
N GLY A 149 19.67 26.37 20.02
CA GLY A 149 20.41 27.15 21.01
C GLY A 149 19.54 27.85 22.07
N ALA A 150 18.29 27.45 22.24
CA ALA A 150 17.42 27.96 23.30
C ALA A 150 17.68 27.28 24.66
N GLU A 151 17.44 28.01 25.74
CA GLU A 151 17.47 27.50 27.12
C GLU A 151 16.07 27.43 27.72
N PHE A 152 15.85 26.50 28.65
CA PHE A 152 14.54 26.20 29.23
C PHE A 152 14.62 26.17 30.76
N ALA A 153 13.66 26.79 31.44
CA ALA A 153 13.60 26.77 32.91
C ALA A 153 12.15 26.82 33.42
N PHE A 154 11.89 26.18 34.56
CA PHE A 154 10.76 26.52 35.42
C PHE A 154 11.16 27.66 36.35
N ASP A 155 10.28 28.63 36.58
CA ASP A 155 10.56 29.80 37.42
C ASP A 155 9.36 30.16 38.32
N GLY A 156 9.66 30.69 39.51
CA GLY A 156 8.76 31.42 40.40
C GLY A 156 7.51 30.72 40.98
N PRO A 157 6.92 31.33 42.01
CA PRO A 157 5.47 31.34 42.23
C PRO A 157 4.88 32.70 41.76
N PRO A 158 3.85 32.74 40.89
CA PRO A 158 3.16 31.61 40.27
C PRO A 158 4.09 30.82 39.33
N PRO A 159 3.86 29.51 39.16
CA PRO A 159 4.73 28.64 38.39
C PRO A 159 4.72 29.04 36.91
N GLN A 160 5.90 29.38 36.41
CA GLN A 160 6.12 29.79 35.03
C GLN A 160 7.05 28.81 34.31
N TYR A 161 6.94 28.77 33.00
CA TYR A 161 7.94 28.17 32.12
C TYR A 161 8.54 29.25 31.22
N VAL A 162 9.87 29.30 31.18
CA VAL A 162 10.66 30.31 30.46
C VAL A 162 11.44 29.62 29.36
N ILE A 163 11.25 30.08 28.12
CA ILE A 163 12.06 29.71 26.95
C ILE A 163 12.91 30.94 26.60
N ARG A 164 14.24 30.81 26.69
CA ARG A 164 15.19 31.87 26.30
C ARG A 164 15.74 31.53 24.92
N LEU A 165 15.40 32.31 23.92
CA LEU A 165 15.81 32.09 22.53
C LEU A 165 17.21 32.64 22.29
N LYS A 166 17.98 32.03 21.36
CA LYS A 166 19.40 32.37 21.10
C LYS A 166 19.65 33.86 20.76
N TRP A 167 18.63 34.58 20.31
CA TRP A 167 18.68 36.00 19.94
C TRP A 167 18.27 36.96 21.09
N GLY A 168 18.03 36.44 22.29
CA GLY A 168 17.80 37.21 23.52
C GLY A 168 16.32 37.39 23.93
N THR A 169 15.37 36.95 23.10
CA THR A 169 13.95 36.96 23.45
C THR A 169 13.65 35.91 24.53
N GLU A 170 13.03 36.34 25.62
CA GLU A 170 12.37 35.42 26.57
C GLU A 170 10.88 35.29 26.22
N VAL A 171 10.39 34.06 26.19
CA VAL A 171 8.98 33.67 26.08
C VAL A 171 8.58 33.06 27.43
N ARG A 172 7.54 33.60 28.09
CA ARG A 172 7.14 33.19 29.44
C ARG A 172 5.68 32.74 29.48
N ILE A 173 5.42 31.56 30.02
CA ILE A 173 4.07 30.95 30.10
C ILE A 173 3.68 30.81 31.58
N ASP A 174 2.55 31.37 32.00
CA ASP A 174 1.92 31.11 33.30
C ASP A 174 1.29 29.71 33.27
N LEU A 175 1.84 28.76 34.04
CA LEU A 175 1.42 27.36 34.01
C LEU A 175 0.13 27.09 34.79
N GLU A 176 -0.32 28.02 35.64
CA GLU A 176 -1.59 27.89 36.36
C GLU A 176 -2.75 28.43 35.54
N LYS A 177 -2.60 29.62 34.96
CA LYS A 177 -3.60 30.27 34.09
C LYS A 177 -3.60 29.79 32.65
N CYS A 178 -2.49 29.20 32.19
CA CYS A 178 -2.28 28.79 30.80
C CYS A 178 -2.24 29.96 29.80
N GLU A 179 -1.60 31.06 30.20
CA GLU A 179 -1.52 32.31 29.44
C GLU A 179 -0.06 32.71 29.15
N LEU A 180 0.19 33.40 28.04
CA LEU A 180 1.50 33.98 27.76
C LEU A 180 1.67 35.30 28.53
N ILE A 181 2.74 35.40 29.32
CA ILE A 181 3.10 36.62 30.04
C ILE A 181 3.83 37.55 29.08
N ARG A 182 3.10 38.54 28.56
CA ARG A 182 3.65 39.58 27.66
C ARG A 182 4.14 40.79 28.45
N ASP A 183 5.35 41.25 28.16
CA ASP A 183 5.83 42.57 28.61
C ASP A 183 5.06 43.69 27.90
N GLU A 184 4.67 44.74 28.64
CA GLU A 184 3.85 45.88 28.16
C GLU A 184 4.48 46.72 27.02
N ARG A 185 5.63 46.31 26.49
CA ARG A 185 6.38 47.00 25.43
C ARG A 185 6.39 46.28 24.08
N ARG A 186 5.75 45.12 23.95
CA ARG A 186 5.73 44.36 22.68
C ARG A 186 4.45 44.63 21.88
N PRO A 187 4.54 44.86 20.56
CA PRO A 187 3.37 44.97 19.69
C PRO A 187 2.63 43.62 19.61
N GLY A 188 1.36 43.65 19.19
CA GLY A 188 0.51 42.46 19.09
C GLY A 188 0.93 41.47 18.01
N VAL A 189 0.13 40.40 17.87
CA VAL A 189 0.32 39.29 16.91
C VAL A 189 0.87 39.78 15.56
N ALA A 190 1.98 39.19 15.14
CA ALA A 190 2.72 39.63 13.97
C ALA A 190 1.86 39.66 12.69
N ASP A 191 2.06 40.68 11.86
CA ASP A 191 1.50 40.71 10.52
C ASP A 191 2.15 39.59 9.69
N ALA A 192 1.36 38.93 8.82
CA ALA A 192 1.85 37.89 7.93
C ALA A 192 2.98 38.40 7.01
N SER A 193 3.06 39.72 6.77
CA SER A 193 4.16 40.38 6.06
C SER A 193 5.53 40.31 6.77
N GLN A 194 5.57 39.97 8.06
CA GLN A 194 6.79 39.88 8.88
C GLN A 194 7.36 38.46 8.96
N ILE A 195 6.59 37.45 8.55
CA ILE A 195 6.99 36.04 8.60
C ILE A 195 7.73 35.67 7.30
N PRO A 196 8.93 35.04 7.35
CA PRO A 196 9.63 34.56 6.16
C PRO A 196 8.71 33.72 5.26
N PRO A 197 8.65 33.96 3.93
CA PRO A 197 7.69 33.31 3.04
C PRO A 197 7.70 31.78 3.10
N GLU A 198 8.89 31.17 3.21
CA GLU A 198 9.05 29.72 3.36
C GLU A 198 8.52 29.18 4.71
N VAL A 199 8.62 29.96 5.78
CA VAL A 199 8.06 29.62 7.11
C VAL A 199 6.54 29.78 7.09
N LEU A 200 6.04 30.87 6.51
CA LEU A 200 4.61 31.16 6.37
C LEU A 200 3.90 30.08 5.53
N ALA A 201 4.54 29.59 4.46
CA ALA A 201 4.00 28.50 3.65
C ALA A 201 3.84 27.20 4.45
N ILE A 202 4.84 26.82 5.27
CA ILE A 202 4.78 25.62 6.12
C ILE A 202 3.71 25.76 7.21
N LEU A 203 3.61 26.94 7.83
CA LEU A 203 2.57 27.24 8.82
C LEU A 203 1.16 27.15 8.20
N ASN A 204 0.91 27.85 7.09
CA ASN A 204 -0.40 27.83 6.42
C ASN A 204 -0.82 26.42 6.00
N VAL A 205 0.09 25.63 5.39
CA VAL A 205 -0.21 24.24 5.01
C VAL A 205 -0.49 23.36 6.23
N THR A 206 0.27 23.53 7.32
CA THR A 206 0.07 22.70 8.52
C THR A 206 -1.21 23.09 9.27
N GLU A 207 -1.52 24.39 9.36
CA GLU A 207 -2.78 24.92 9.90
C GLU A 207 -3.98 24.45 9.07
N GLN A 208 -3.87 24.45 7.74
CA GLN A 208 -4.89 23.89 6.84
C GLN A 208 -5.07 22.38 7.06
N MET A 209 -4.00 21.59 7.10
CA MET A 209 -4.08 20.14 7.38
C MET A 209 -4.66 19.84 8.77
N LEU A 210 -4.41 20.69 9.77
CA LEU A 210 -4.99 20.55 11.10
C LEU A 210 -6.47 20.96 11.12
N ALA A 211 -6.87 21.96 10.34
CA ALA A 211 -8.26 22.38 10.19
C ALA A 211 -9.10 21.38 9.38
N GLU A 212 -8.56 20.82 8.30
CA GLU A 212 -9.19 19.77 7.48
C GLU A 212 -9.43 18.48 8.28
N ARG A 213 -8.60 18.20 9.30
CA ARG A 213 -8.82 17.10 10.26
C ARG A 213 -9.88 17.39 11.33
N VAL A 214 -10.36 18.62 11.43
CA VAL A 214 -11.45 19.06 12.32
C VAL A 214 -12.75 19.31 11.54
N ALA A 215 -12.67 19.53 10.23
CA ALA A 215 -13.81 19.75 9.35
C ALA A 215 -14.37 18.43 8.77
N PRO A 216 -15.67 18.14 8.90
CA PRO A 216 -16.30 17.06 8.15
C PRO A 216 -16.63 17.51 6.72
N GLY A 217 -16.31 16.68 5.72
CA GLY A 217 -16.73 16.85 4.33
C GLY A 217 -16.80 15.50 3.62
N ALA A 218 -17.64 15.29 2.59
CA ALA A 218 -18.59 16.22 1.95
C ALA A 218 -19.86 15.48 1.51
N ASP A 219 -20.93 16.24 1.19
CA ASP A 219 -22.30 15.74 1.07
C ASP A 219 -22.61 14.91 -0.19
N ALA A 220 -23.01 13.65 0.00
CA ALA A 220 -24.07 12.97 -0.79
C ALA A 220 -24.69 11.72 -0.10
N ALA A 221 -24.50 11.52 1.20
CA ALA A 221 -25.02 10.35 1.96
C ALA A 221 -25.31 10.69 3.44
N GLY A 222 -25.75 11.92 3.70
CA GLY A 222 -25.63 12.63 5.00
C GLY A 222 -26.50 12.17 6.18
N ALA A 223 -26.86 10.89 6.28
CA ALA A 223 -27.53 10.33 7.46
C ALA A 223 -26.97 8.96 7.86
N ASP A 224 -26.85 8.02 6.91
CA ASP A 224 -26.50 6.62 7.22
C ASP A 224 -25.00 6.41 7.48
N GLY A 225 -24.11 7.16 6.84
CA GLY A 225 -22.66 7.00 7.01
C GLY A 225 -22.15 7.33 8.42
N ALA A 226 -22.75 8.32 9.09
CA ALA A 226 -22.34 8.73 10.44
C ALA A 226 -22.72 7.70 11.51
N ALA A 227 -23.87 7.03 11.36
CA ALA A 227 -24.30 5.95 12.23
C ALA A 227 -23.40 4.71 12.07
N GLU A 228 -22.91 4.44 10.85
CA GLU A 228 -21.97 3.35 10.57
C GLU A 228 -20.56 3.63 11.07
N ASP A 229 -20.04 4.85 10.87
CA ASP A 229 -18.76 5.25 11.48
C ASP A 229 -18.83 5.13 13.01
N ALA A 230 -19.93 5.54 13.64
CA ALA A 230 -20.17 5.31 15.06
C ALA A 230 -20.23 3.81 15.40
N PHE A 231 -20.97 3.00 14.64
CA PHE A 231 -21.05 1.55 14.83
C PHE A 231 -19.68 0.86 14.77
N PHE A 232 -18.89 1.11 13.73
CA PHE A 232 -17.57 0.47 13.57
C PHE A 232 -16.56 0.96 14.60
N ASN A 233 -16.57 2.26 14.95
CA ASN A 233 -15.71 2.79 16.02
C ASN A 233 -16.07 2.17 17.38
N VAL A 234 -17.36 2.05 17.71
CA VAL A 234 -17.80 1.40 18.96
C VAL A 234 -17.52 -0.10 18.94
N LEU A 235 -17.77 -0.79 17.82
CA LEU A 235 -17.48 -2.22 17.69
C LEU A 235 -15.98 -2.51 17.87
N GLN A 236 -15.11 -1.71 17.26
CA GLN A 236 -13.67 -1.83 17.45
C GLN A 236 -13.28 -1.60 18.93
N GLN A 237 -13.84 -0.59 19.59
CA GLN A 237 -13.60 -0.34 21.03
C GLN A 237 -14.06 -1.50 21.92
N LEU A 238 -15.26 -2.06 21.66
CA LEU A 238 -15.80 -3.20 22.39
C LEU A 238 -14.96 -4.47 22.19
N ILE A 239 -14.46 -4.70 20.97
CA ILE A 239 -13.54 -5.80 20.63
C ILE A 239 -12.18 -5.62 21.34
N GLU A 240 -11.60 -4.43 21.30
CA GLU A 240 -10.33 -4.11 21.95
C GLU A 240 -10.44 -4.22 23.48
N GLN A 241 -11.51 -3.69 24.08
CA GLN A 241 -11.77 -3.78 25.51
C GLN A 241 -11.96 -5.23 25.95
N TYR A 242 -12.80 -6.01 25.25
CA TYR A 242 -13.01 -7.40 25.60
C TYR A 242 -11.70 -8.21 25.53
N ARG A 243 -10.88 -7.99 24.48
CA ARG A 243 -9.56 -8.63 24.36
C ARG A 243 -8.59 -8.23 25.47
N ALA A 244 -8.61 -6.96 25.90
CA ALA A 244 -7.76 -6.48 26.99
C ALA A 244 -8.14 -7.10 28.35
N GLU A 245 -9.43 -7.41 28.56
CA GLU A 245 -9.95 -7.98 29.81
C GLU A 245 -9.92 -9.53 29.83
N HIS A 246 -10.17 -10.19 28.70
CA HIS A 246 -10.45 -11.63 28.61
C HIS A 246 -9.51 -12.42 27.66
N GLY A 247 -8.65 -11.75 26.88
CA GLY A 247 -7.76 -12.39 25.93
C GLY A 247 -8.43 -12.65 24.57
N GLU A 248 -8.85 -13.88 24.31
CA GLU A 248 -9.54 -14.26 23.06
C GLU A 248 -11.06 -14.07 23.18
N ILE A 249 -11.72 -13.78 22.05
CA ILE A 249 -13.18 -13.59 21.99
C ILE A 249 -13.82 -14.96 21.69
N PRO A 250 -14.64 -15.55 22.60
CA PRO A 250 -15.24 -16.85 22.36
C PRO A 250 -16.45 -16.78 21.39
N PRO A 251 -16.83 -17.89 20.73
CA PRO A 251 -17.93 -17.90 19.77
C PRO A 251 -19.25 -17.45 20.39
N GLY A 252 -20.03 -16.64 19.67
CA GLY A 252 -21.26 -16.01 20.16
C GLY A 252 -21.04 -14.70 20.94
N LYS A 253 -19.86 -14.46 21.53
CA LYS A 253 -19.59 -13.18 22.19
C LYS A 253 -19.48 -12.03 21.19
N LEU A 254 -19.01 -12.30 19.98
CA LEU A 254 -18.92 -11.29 18.93
C LEU A 254 -20.30 -10.79 18.50
N ASP A 255 -21.31 -11.67 18.41
CA ASP A 255 -22.69 -11.30 18.08
C ASP A 255 -23.27 -10.36 19.15
N GLU A 256 -22.97 -10.61 20.43
CA GLU A 256 -23.32 -9.70 21.52
C GLU A 256 -22.63 -8.33 21.38
N LEU A 257 -21.33 -8.30 21.04
CA LEU A 257 -20.57 -7.06 20.87
C LEU A 257 -21.07 -6.26 19.64
N ILE A 258 -21.47 -6.93 18.56
CA ILE A 258 -22.07 -6.32 17.37
C ILE A 258 -23.47 -5.77 17.69
N ALA A 259 -24.32 -6.55 18.36
CA ALA A 259 -25.64 -6.07 18.81
C ALA A 259 -25.52 -4.96 19.87
N GLN A 260 -24.44 -4.92 20.65
CA GLN A 260 -24.14 -3.85 21.59
C GLN A 260 -23.62 -2.60 20.88
N ALA A 261 -22.74 -2.75 19.87
CA ALA A 261 -22.24 -1.64 19.05
C ALA A 261 -23.38 -0.94 18.31
N TRP A 262 -24.32 -1.67 17.71
CA TRP A 262 -25.51 -1.07 17.08
C TRP A 262 -26.37 -0.29 18.07
N ARG A 263 -26.61 -0.83 19.26
CA ARG A 263 -27.37 -0.14 20.32
C ARG A 263 -26.67 1.14 20.80
N LEU A 264 -25.35 1.10 20.95
CA LEU A 264 -24.54 2.25 21.39
C LEU A 264 -24.38 3.31 20.30
N ALA A 265 -24.21 2.91 19.04
CA ALA A 265 -24.18 3.82 17.90
C ALA A 265 -25.51 4.56 17.74
N ALA A 266 -26.63 3.84 17.81
CA ALA A 266 -27.97 4.42 17.82
C ALA A 266 -28.26 5.31 19.05
N ALA A 267 -27.52 5.14 20.15
CA ALA A 267 -27.64 5.93 21.38
C ALA A 267 -26.65 7.09 21.51
N GLY A 268 -25.74 7.30 20.53
CA GLY A 268 -24.79 8.41 20.53
C GLY A 268 -23.41 8.12 21.15
N GLY A 269 -23.07 6.85 21.38
CA GLY A 269 -21.75 6.41 21.86
C GLY A 269 -21.71 6.03 23.35
N ILE A 270 -20.53 5.64 23.83
CA ILE A 270 -20.31 5.23 25.22
C ILE A 270 -20.09 6.47 26.08
N GLU A 271 -21.07 6.83 26.92
CA GLU A 271 -20.82 7.71 28.06
C GLU A 271 -19.81 7.05 29.01
N GLY A 272 -18.69 7.72 29.26
CA GLY A 272 -17.64 7.23 30.17
C GLY A 272 -18.16 7.14 31.60
N GLY A 273 -18.37 5.92 32.09
CA GLY A 273 -19.01 5.67 33.38
C GLY A 273 -18.22 6.24 34.57
N GLY A 274 -18.91 7.01 35.44
CA GLY A 274 -18.27 7.62 36.59
C GLY A 274 -19.11 8.48 37.53
N ASP A 275 -20.33 8.10 37.91
CA ASP A 275 -20.69 7.96 39.34
C ASP A 275 -22.01 7.17 39.53
N ALA A 276 -22.26 6.67 40.74
CA ALA A 276 -23.36 5.76 41.04
C ALA A 276 -24.60 6.46 41.64
N GLY A 277 -25.77 6.07 41.14
CA GLY A 277 -26.96 5.91 42.00
C GLY A 277 -28.20 6.71 41.65
N GLN A 278 -29.16 6.05 41.00
CA GLN A 278 -30.51 5.85 41.55
C GLN A 278 -31.25 4.72 40.81
N ALA A 279 -32.00 3.89 41.54
CA ALA A 279 -32.72 2.76 40.99
C ALA A 279 -34.18 3.11 40.72
N ALA A 280 -34.68 2.76 39.53
CA ALA A 280 -36.12 2.65 39.24
C ALA A 280 -36.37 1.64 38.10
N GLU A 281 -37.04 0.55 38.47
CA GLU A 281 -37.95 -0.33 37.71
C GLU A 281 -37.72 -0.62 36.20
N GLN A 282 -37.55 -1.91 35.88
CA GLN A 282 -37.80 -2.46 34.55
C GLN A 282 -39.31 -2.52 34.23
N PRO A 283 -39.67 -2.27 32.96
CA PRO A 283 -40.69 -3.09 32.26
C PRO A 283 -40.07 -3.88 31.08
N PRO A 284 -40.77 -4.91 30.57
CA PRO A 284 -40.12 -6.01 29.85
C PRO A 284 -40.01 -5.84 28.33
N ALA A 285 -39.14 -6.67 27.73
CA ALA A 285 -39.00 -6.82 26.28
C ALA A 285 -40.23 -7.49 25.62
N PRO A 286 -40.62 -7.11 24.39
CA PRO A 286 -41.64 -7.82 23.64
C PRO A 286 -41.05 -9.08 22.98
N SER A 287 -41.69 -10.22 23.23
CA SER A 287 -41.45 -11.47 22.51
C SER A 287 -42.40 -11.59 21.31
N VAL A 288 -41.99 -12.38 20.31
CA VAL A 288 -42.78 -12.65 19.11
C VAL A 288 -43.89 -13.66 19.42
N GLN A 289 -45.18 -13.26 19.31
CA GLN A 289 -46.22 -13.97 18.54
C GLN A 289 -47.63 -13.37 18.67
N ALA A 290 -48.19 -12.99 17.51
CA ALA A 290 -49.55 -13.20 17.04
C ALA A 290 -50.82 -12.84 17.87
N ALA A 291 -51.57 -11.88 17.28
CA ALA A 291 -53.01 -11.99 16.93
C ALA A 291 -54.11 -11.31 17.79
N ALA A 292 -55.00 -10.68 17.02
CA ALA A 292 -56.44 -10.42 17.23
C ALA A 292 -56.91 -9.15 17.96
N ALA A 293 -57.60 -8.32 17.17
CA ALA A 293 -58.73 -7.43 17.50
C ALA A 293 -58.52 -6.29 18.53
N LEU A 294 -58.59 -5.05 18.04
CA LEU A 294 -59.85 -4.30 18.08
C LEU A 294 -59.87 -3.08 17.14
N ASP A 295 -61.08 -2.64 16.86
CA ASP A 295 -61.51 -1.80 15.75
C ASP A 295 -61.46 -0.29 16.03
N ASP A 296 -61.49 0.45 14.92
CA ASP A 296 -62.18 1.72 14.67
C ASP A 296 -61.50 3.09 14.90
N SER A 297 -61.76 3.98 13.93
CA SER A 297 -61.48 5.41 13.83
C SER A 297 -60.00 5.86 13.73
N LEU A 298 -59.52 6.02 12.49
CA LEU A 298 -59.20 7.35 11.92
C LEU A 298 -58.69 7.21 10.46
N THR A 299 -59.59 7.40 9.50
CA THR A 299 -59.29 7.43 8.07
C THR A 299 -58.52 8.71 7.67
N PRO A 300 -57.45 8.61 6.86
CA PRO A 300 -56.99 9.72 6.03
C PRO A 300 -57.90 9.88 4.79
N PRO A 301 -58.00 11.08 4.19
CA PRO A 301 -58.88 11.31 3.04
C PRO A 301 -58.35 10.64 1.77
N ALA A 302 -59.26 10.07 0.99
CA ALA A 302 -58.94 9.32 -0.22
C ALA A 302 -58.41 10.21 -1.36
N GLY A 303 -57.33 9.76 -2.00
CA GLY A 303 -56.72 10.37 -3.18
C GLY A 303 -56.36 9.32 -4.23
N GLN A 304 -57.39 8.71 -4.83
CA GLN A 304 -57.37 7.90 -6.07
C GLN A 304 -56.33 6.77 -6.18
N ALA A 305 -56.81 5.53 -6.05
CA ALA A 305 -56.08 4.34 -6.49
C ALA A 305 -56.27 4.14 -8.00
N GLU A 306 -55.17 3.90 -8.72
CA GLU A 306 -55.17 3.05 -9.90
C GLU A 306 -54.71 1.65 -9.49
N ALA A 307 -55.26 0.62 -10.14
CA ALA A 307 -55.14 -0.77 -9.67
C ALA A 307 -53.75 -1.35 -9.98
N ALA A 308 -53.09 -1.91 -8.97
CA ALA A 308 -51.95 -2.79 -9.16
C ALA A 308 -52.42 -4.21 -9.50
N GLU A 309 -51.89 -4.78 -10.58
CA GLU A 309 -52.11 -6.17 -10.97
C GLU A 309 -51.37 -7.14 -10.03
N GLU A 310 -51.87 -8.37 -9.93
CA GLU A 310 -51.30 -9.42 -9.08
C GLU A 310 -49.97 -9.96 -9.65
N GLY A 311 -48.98 -10.18 -8.77
CA GLY A 311 -47.91 -11.15 -9.04
C GLY A 311 -46.69 -10.68 -9.84
N GLN A 312 -46.16 -9.48 -9.59
CA GLN A 312 -44.80 -9.13 -10.03
C GLN A 312 -43.77 -9.48 -8.96
N THR A 313 -42.93 -10.48 -9.23
CA THR A 313 -41.72 -10.75 -8.44
C THR A 313 -40.81 -9.52 -8.48
N LEU A 314 -40.36 -9.01 -7.33
CA LEU A 314 -39.43 -7.89 -7.30
C LEU A 314 -38.09 -8.30 -7.94
N ALA A 315 -37.78 -7.68 -9.07
CA ALA A 315 -36.47 -7.79 -9.69
C ALA A 315 -35.41 -7.12 -8.79
N PRO A 316 -34.19 -7.68 -8.68
CA PRO A 316 -33.17 -7.10 -7.81
C PRO A 316 -32.79 -5.68 -8.26
N PRO A 317 -32.60 -4.74 -7.31
CA PRO A 317 -32.03 -3.44 -7.60
C PRO A 317 -30.61 -3.61 -8.18
N ARG A 318 -30.23 -2.70 -9.08
CA ARG A 318 -28.97 -2.75 -9.82
C ARG A 318 -28.02 -1.67 -9.30
N PRO A 319 -26.76 -2.00 -8.96
CA PRO A 319 -25.72 -1.00 -8.76
C PRO A 319 -25.54 -0.13 -10.01
N THR A 320 -25.05 1.10 -9.84
CA THR A 320 -24.71 1.99 -10.97
C THR A 320 -23.31 1.68 -11.51
N ASP A 321 -23.16 1.76 -12.83
CA ASP A 321 -21.94 1.42 -13.56
C ASP A 321 -20.87 2.55 -13.54
N SER A 322 -19.60 2.18 -13.47
CA SER A 322 -18.44 3.07 -13.50
C SER A 322 -18.04 3.41 -14.94
N ALA A 323 -18.97 4.01 -15.70
CA ALA A 323 -18.86 4.19 -17.15
C ALA A 323 -17.58 4.95 -17.62
N GLY A 324 -16.94 5.74 -16.75
CA GLY A 324 -15.67 6.40 -17.03
C GLY A 324 -14.48 5.44 -17.10
N ILE A 325 -14.36 4.50 -16.16
CA ILE A 325 -13.20 3.60 -16.07
C ILE A 325 -13.15 2.59 -17.21
N SER A 326 -14.31 2.08 -17.65
CA SER A 326 -14.42 1.20 -18.81
C SER A 326 -13.97 1.90 -20.10
N ALA A 327 -14.20 3.21 -20.22
CA ALA A 327 -13.73 4.01 -21.36
C ALA A 327 -12.20 4.29 -21.31
N LEU A 328 -11.62 4.42 -20.12
CA LEU A 328 -10.18 4.62 -19.93
C LEU A 328 -9.35 3.33 -20.13
N THR A 329 -9.86 2.19 -19.66
CA THR A 329 -9.14 0.92 -19.68
C THR A 329 -9.46 0.05 -20.91
N GLY A 330 -10.64 0.20 -21.50
CA GLY A 330 -11.20 -0.72 -22.49
C GLY A 330 -11.77 -2.01 -21.89
N VAL A 331 -11.86 -2.12 -20.55
CA VAL A 331 -12.39 -3.31 -19.84
C VAL A 331 -13.66 -2.92 -19.09
N ALA A 332 -14.80 -3.43 -19.55
CA ALA A 332 -16.08 -3.25 -18.87
C ALA A 332 -16.37 -4.46 -17.96
N VAL A 333 -16.12 -4.31 -16.65
CA VAL A 333 -16.37 -5.35 -15.66
C VAL A 333 -17.89 -5.44 -15.40
N PRO A 334 -18.54 -6.61 -15.61
CA PRO A 334 -19.96 -6.76 -15.35
C PRO A 334 -20.30 -6.52 -13.87
N LEU A 335 -21.54 -6.10 -13.59
CA LEU A 335 -22.01 -6.00 -12.21
C LEU A 335 -22.41 -7.37 -11.66
N PRO A 336 -22.03 -7.70 -10.39
CA PRO A 336 -22.34 -8.99 -9.76
C PRO A 336 -23.85 -9.22 -9.62
N ARG A 337 -24.27 -10.48 -9.74
CA ARG A 337 -25.68 -10.90 -9.65
C ARG A 337 -25.85 -12.09 -8.69
N PRO A 338 -26.16 -11.85 -7.40
CA PRO A 338 -26.45 -12.91 -6.44
C PRO A 338 -27.65 -13.78 -6.85
N GLY A 339 -27.69 -15.04 -6.40
CA GLY A 339 -28.76 -16.00 -6.72
C GLY A 339 -28.49 -16.87 -7.97
N GLU A 340 -29.53 -17.18 -8.74
CA GLU A 340 -29.47 -18.13 -9.87
C GLU A 340 -28.83 -17.55 -11.15
N ASP A 341 -29.00 -16.24 -11.41
CA ASP A 341 -28.50 -15.53 -12.60
C ASP A 341 -27.08 -14.93 -12.42
N ARG A 342 -26.19 -15.66 -11.73
CA ARG A 342 -24.78 -15.24 -11.47
C ARG A 342 -24.02 -14.93 -12.75
N VAL A 343 -23.15 -13.94 -12.70
CA VAL A 343 -22.22 -13.63 -13.80
C VAL A 343 -21.16 -14.71 -13.87
N ASP A 344 -20.96 -15.33 -15.03
CA ASP A 344 -19.79 -16.18 -15.26
C ASP A 344 -18.55 -15.31 -15.53
N TYR A 345 -17.93 -14.83 -14.45
CA TYR A 345 -16.71 -14.01 -14.53
C TYR A 345 -15.51 -14.78 -15.10
N LEU A 346 -15.51 -16.12 -15.03
CA LEU A 346 -14.47 -16.94 -15.65
C LEU A 346 -14.63 -16.94 -17.17
N ALA A 347 -15.84 -17.18 -17.67
CA ALA A 347 -16.13 -17.09 -19.10
C ALA A 347 -15.89 -15.68 -19.65
N TRP A 348 -16.35 -14.64 -18.95
CA TRP A 348 -16.11 -13.23 -19.31
C TRP A 348 -14.61 -12.90 -19.34
N THR A 349 -13.83 -13.32 -18.34
CA THR A 349 -12.38 -13.09 -18.32
C THR A 349 -11.69 -13.80 -19.49
N ASN A 350 -12.14 -15.01 -19.83
CA ASN A 350 -11.62 -15.76 -20.98
C ASN A 350 -11.98 -15.14 -22.34
N GLU A 351 -12.88 -14.16 -22.44
CA GLU A 351 -13.05 -13.36 -23.66
C GLU A 351 -11.79 -12.54 -23.98
N PHE A 352 -11.00 -12.19 -22.96
CA PHE A 352 -9.73 -11.44 -23.08
C PHE A 352 -8.49 -12.34 -23.21
N THR A 353 -8.64 -13.66 -23.09
CA THR A 353 -7.58 -14.66 -23.34
C THR A 353 -7.74 -15.36 -24.68
N ARG A 354 -8.91 -15.26 -25.32
CA ARG A 354 -9.16 -15.74 -26.68
C ARG A 354 -8.38 -14.91 -27.70
N VAL A 355 -7.92 -15.60 -28.75
CA VAL A 355 -7.09 -15.04 -29.81
C VAL A 355 -7.65 -15.49 -31.15
N GLU A 356 -7.62 -14.64 -32.18
CA GLU A 356 -8.11 -14.99 -33.52
C GLU A 356 -7.08 -15.79 -34.34
N GLY A 357 -5.80 -15.69 -33.97
CA GLY A 357 -4.68 -16.39 -34.60
C GLY A 357 -4.29 -17.72 -33.93
N GLU A 358 -3.17 -18.28 -34.34
CA GLU A 358 -2.60 -19.46 -33.70
C GLU A 358 -2.10 -19.13 -32.28
N SER A 359 -2.31 -20.07 -31.34
CA SER A 359 -2.02 -19.90 -29.91
C SER A 359 -0.80 -20.73 -29.49
N ALA A 360 0.11 -20.13 -28.72
CA ALA A 360 1.23 -20.83 -28.10
C ALA A 360 0.84 -21.74 -26.92
N ALA A 361 -0.40 -21.68 -26.44
CA ALA A 361 -0.83 -22.42 -25.24
C ALA A 361 -0.52 -23.93 -25.29
N PRO A 362 -0.72 -24.68 -26.40
CA PRO A 362 -0.37 -26.10 -26.46
C PRO A 362 1.13 -26.37 -26.27
N LEU A 363 1.99 -25.45 -26.72
CA LEU A 363 3.45 -25.54 -26.61
C LEU A 363 3.91 -25.19 -25.18
N TYR A 364 3.31 -24.17 -24.54
CA TYR A 364 3.55 -23.90 -23.12
C TYR A 364 3.04 -25.04 -22.23
N ASP A 365 1.91 -25.67 -22.57
CA ASP A 365 1.40 -26.87 -21.89
C ASP A 365 2.34 -28.07 -22.06
N ALA A 366 2.93 -28.25 -23.23
CA ALA A 366 3.92 -29.29 -23.50
C ALA A 366 5.23 -29.03 -22.74
N ALA A 367 5.74 -27.80 -22.80
CA ALA A 367 6.91 -27.35 -22.04
C ALA A 367 6.72 -27.55 -20.54
N ALA A 368 5.56 -27.18 -19.99
CA ALA A 368 5.23 -27.35 -18.58
C ALA A 368 5.14 -28.82 -18.13
N LYS A 369 4.75 -29.73 -19.03
CA LYS A 369 4.69 -31.20 -18.76
C LYS A 369 6.07 -31.86 -18.85
N ALA A 370 6.94 -31.37 -19.73
CA ALA A 370 8.32 -31.86 -19.90
C ALA A 370 9.31 -31.21 -18.92
N HIS A 371 8.94 -30.09 -18.29
CA HIS A 371 9.80 -29.33 -17.39
C HIS A 371 10.18 -30.11 -16.12
N VAL A 372 11.46 -30.02 -15.76
CA VAL A 372 12.04 -30.59 -14.54
C VAL A 372 12.52 -29.45 -13.65
N SER A 373 11.82 -29.21 -12.54
CA SER A 373 12.20 -28.16 -11.57
C SER A 373 13.62 -28.34 -11.05
N ALA A 374 14.26 -27.23 -10.71
CA ALA A 374 15.62 -27.22 -10.18
C ALA A 374 15.71 -27.87 -8.79
N ASP A 375 16.23 -29.10 -8.71
CA ASP A 375 16.69 -29.73 -7.46
C ASP A 375 18.16 -29.35 -7.19
N LEU A 376 18.39 -28.04 -7.11
CA LEU A 376 19.70 -27.41 -6.95
C LEU A 376 19.73 -26.58 -5.67
N ASP A 377 20.91 -26.47 -5.06
CA ASP A 377 21.10 -25.50 -3.98
C ASP A 377 20.87 -24.06 -4.49
N ARG A 378 20.27 -23.22 -3.65
CA ARG A 378 19.88 -21.86 -4.02
C ARG A 378 21.09 -20.96 -4.34
N GLU A 379 22.21 -21.13 -3.64
CA GLU A 379 23.44 -20.40 -3.90
C GLU A 379 24.08 -20.86 -5.22
N LEU A 380 24.06 -22.18 -5.49
CA LEU A 380 24.54 -22.74 -6.75
C LEU A 380 23.74 -22.22 -7.96
N LEU A 381 22.41 -22.19 -7.87
CA LEU A 381 21.56 -21.64 -8.93
C LEU A 381 21.77 -20.13 -9.13
N ASP A 382 21.91 -19.35 -8.06
CA ASP A 382 22.18 -17.92 -8.15
C ASP A 382 23.57 -17.63 -8.77
N ARG A 383 24.60 -18.41 -8.42
CA ARG A 383 25.92 -18.34 -9.06
C ARG A 383 25.85 -18.71 -10.55
N ALA A 384 25.13 -19.77 -10.92
CA ALA A 384 24.94 -20.17 -12.31
C ALA A 384 24.21 -19.09 -13.12
N LEU A 385 23.14 -18.48 -12.58
CA LEU A 385 22.42 -17.35 -13.18
C LEU A 385 23.29 -16.09 -13.35
N LYS A 386 24.29 -15.90 -12.48
CA LYS A 386 25.30 -14.84 -12.59
C LYS A 386 26.44 -15.16 -13.58
N GLY A 387 26.48 -16.37 -14.14
CA GLY A 387 27.51 -16.82 -15.07
C GLY A 387 28.85 -17.21 -14.40
N ASP A 388 28.81 -17.65 -13.14
CA ASP A 388 29.99 -18.17 -12.44
C ASP A 388 30.53 -19.44 -13.14
N PRO A 389 31.80 -19.47 -13.59
CA PRO A 389 32.34 -20.59 -14.37
C PRO A 389 32.34 -21.93 -13.64
N ASP A 390 32.54 -21.95 -12.32
CA ASP A 390 32.54 -23.20 -11.55
C ASP A 390 31.12 -23.73 -11.40
N ALA A 391 30.14 -22.84 -11.20
CA ALA A 391 28.73 -23.21 -11.14
C ALA A 391 28.19 -23.70 -12.50
N LEU A 392 28.59 -23.07 -13.62
CA LEU A 392 28.23 -23.51 -14.97
C LEU A 392 28.85 -24.86 -15.36
N ALA A 393 29.98 -25.23 -14.75
CA ALA A 393 30.64 -26.51 -14.94
C ALA A 393 30.16 -27.61 -13.97
N ASP A 394 29.30 -27.28 -12.99
CA ASP A 394 28.82 -28.24 -12.00
C ASP A 394 27.92 -29.32 -12.64
N SER A 395 28.18 -30.58 -12.29
CA SER A 395 27.46 -31.73 -12.87
C SER A 395 25.95 -31.74 -12.58
N SER A 396 25.49 -31.13 -11.48
CA SER A 396 24.07 -31.00 -11.16
C SER A 396 23.39 -29.96 -12.04
N VAL A 397 24.06 -28.82 -12.28
CA VAL A 397 23.59 -27.78 -13.21
C VAL A 397 23.52 -28.33 -14.63
N LEU A 398 24.58 -28.99 -15.11
CA LEU A 398 24.61 -29.63 -16.43
C LEU A 398 23.53 -30.71 -16.58
N GLY A 399 23.30 -31.52 -15.53
CA GLY A 399 22.23 -32.52 -15.52
C GLY A 399 20.82 -31.90 -15.57
N TRP A 400 20.61 -30.78 -14.87
CA TRP A 400 19.33 -30.04 -14.89
C TRP A 400 19.06 -29.36 -16.25
N LEU A 401 20.09 -28.81 -16.90
CA LEU A 401 19.98 -28.29 -18.27
C LEU A 401 19.64 -29.39 -19.27
N GLU A 402 20.32 -30.55 -19.19
CA GLU A 402 20.05 -31.71 -20.05
C GLU A 402 18.62 -32.22 -19.88
N ALA A 403 18.17 -32.36 -18.62
CA ALA A 403 16.81 -32.80 -18.30
C ALA A 403 15.71 -31.86 -18.84
N ASN A 404 16.01 -30.56 -18.99
CA ASN A 404 15.08 -29.57 -19.53
C ASN A 404 15.23 -29.33 -21.03
N ARG A 405 16.10 -30.03 -21.77
CA ARG A 405 16.32 -29.77 -23.21
C ARG A 405 15.03 -29.82 -24.04
N GLU A 406 14.16 -30.80 -23.79
CA GLU A 406 12.88 -30.93 -24.51
C GLU A 406 11.90 -29.80 -24.12
N ALA A 407 11.77 -29.51 -22.82
CA ALA A 407 10.92 -28.43 -22.32
C ALA A 407 11.36 -27.06 -22.84
N LEU A 408 12.66 -26.81 -22.90
CA LEU A 408 13.25 -25.60 -23.49
C LEU A 408 12.95 -25.51 -24.99
N ALA A 409 13.04 -26.62 -25.74
CA ALA A 409 12.70 -26.61 -27.16
C ALA A 409 11.23 -26.24 -27.41
N GLN A 410 10.29 -26.79 -26.63
CA GLN A 410 8.86 -26.42 -26.70
C GLN A 410 8.63 -24.95 -26.31
N PHE A 411 9.29 -24.48 -25.26
CA PHE A 411 9.23 -23.09 -24.79
C PHE A 411 9.74 -22.09 -25.84
N ARG A 412 10.79 -22.42 -26.58
CA ARG A 412 11.36 -21.62 -27.68
C ARG A 412 10.59 -21.71 -29.00
N GLU A 413 9.76 -22.74 -29.17
CA GLU A 413 8.81 -22.76 -30.29
C GLU A 413 7.60 -21.87 -29.95
N ALA A 414 7.15 -21.90 -28.69
CA ALA A 414 6.04 -21.08 -28.19
C ALA A 414 6.28 -19.56 -28.34
N THR A 415 7.53 -19.09 -28.26
CA THR A 415 7.92 -17.67 -28.40
C THR A 415 7.82 -17.13 -29.83
N ARG A 416 7.55 -17.98 -30.83
CA ARG A 416 7.40 -17.60 -32.24
C ARG A 416 5.98 -17.22 -32.64
N TYR A 417 5.01 -17.58 -31.81
CA TYR A 417 3.61 -17.22 -32.00
C TYR A 417 3.40 -15.79 -31.50
N GLU A 418 2.45 -15.08 -32.09
CA GLU A 418 2.11 -13.70 -31.71
C GLU A 418 1.32 -13.64 -30.39
N TYR A 419 0.62 -14.73 -30.03
CA TYR A 419 -0.25 -14.78 -28.88
C TYR A 419 -0.06 -16.03 -28.02
N SER A 420 -0.11 -15.84 -26.69
CA SER A 420 -0.09 -16.95 -25.73
C SER A 420 -1.37 -17.80 -25.78
N GLY A 421 -2.54 -17.15 -25.79
CA GLY A 421 -3.86 -17.80 -25.87
C GLY A 421 -4.14 -18.82 -24.76
N ILE A 422 -3.59 -18.60 -23.55
CA ILE A 422 -3.75 -19.49 -22.40
C ILE A 422 -5.09 -19.16 -21.71
N GLU A 423 -6.02 -20.11 -21.75
CA GLU A 423 -7.35 -20.01 -21.14
C GLU A 423 -7.32 -20.37 -19.64
N LEU A 424 -7.96 -19.54 -18.80
CA LEU A 424 -8.14 -19.79 -17.37
C LEU A 424 -9.16 -20.90 -17.11
N LYS A 425 -8.85 -21.79 -16.15
CA LYS A 425 -9.68 -22.96 -15.82
C LYS A 425 -9.81 -23.13 -14.32
N ALA A 426 -11.04 -23.11 -13.81
CA ALA A 426 -11.38 -23.38 -12.41
C ALA A 426 -12.43 -24.50 -12.32
N ALA A 427 -12.25 -25.46 -11.41
CA ALA A 427 -13.12 -26.64 -11.30
C ALA A 427 -14.45 -26.37 -10.57
N ASP A 428 -14.48 -25.32 -9.76
CA ASP A 428 -15.64 -24.77 -9.02
C ASP A 428 -16.29 -23.58 -9.75
N GLY A 429 -15.76 -23.22 -10.92
CA GLY A 429 -16.17 -22.04 -11.69
C GLY A 429 -15.89 -20.71 -11.00
N MET A 430 -15.08 -20.66 -9.93
CA MET A 430 -14.68 -19.40 -9.27
C MET A 430 -13.45 -18.81 -9.97
N LEU A 431 -13.48 -17.53 -10.33
CA LEU A 431 -12.36 -16.90 -11.03
C LEU A 431 -11.08 -16.89 -10.18
N ILE A 432 -11.21 -16.74 -8.85
CA ILE A 432 -10.07 -16.82 -7.91
C ILE A 432 -9.42 -18.22 -7.85
N SER A 433 -10.17 -19.27 -8.16
CA SER A 433 -9.69 -20.66 -8.21
C SER A 433 -9.06 -21.02 -9.57
N ALA A 434 -8.92 -20.06 -10.49
CA ALA A 434 -8.33 -20.29 -11.81
C ALA A 434 -6.89 -20.79 -11.70
N LEU A 435 -6.61 -21.92 -12.34
CA LEU A 435 -5.29 -22.54 -12.34
C LEU A 435 -4.37 -21.87 -13.37
N LEU A 436 -3.13 -21.58 -12.94
CA LEU A 436 -2.05 -21.05 -13.78
C LEU A 436 -0.92 -22.10 -13.94
N PRO A 437 -1.19 -23.31 -14.49
CA PRO A 437 -0.28 -24.46 -14.39
C PRO A 437 1.04 -24.29 -15.15
N SER A 438 1.05 -23.51 -16.23
CA SER A 438 2.23 -23.25 -17.06
C SER A 438 3.15 -22.16 -16.49
N LEU A 439 2.63 -21.24 -15.65
CA LEU A 439 3.33 -20.02 -15.25
C LEU A 439 4.60 -20.29 -14.41
N GLY A 440 4.51 -21.25 -13.48
CA GLY A 440 5.66 -21.70 -12.69
C GLY A 440 6.78 -22.29 -13.56
N PRO A 441 6.48 -23.32 -14.38
CA PRO A 441 7.41 -23.86 -15.37
C PRO A 441 7.97 -22.83 -16.35
N MET A 442 7.18 -21.88 -16.87
CA MET A 442 7.66 -20.81 -17.75
C MET A 442 8.74 -19.94 -17.08
N ARG A 443 8.54 -19.62 -15.79
CA ARG A 443 9.53 -18.88 -15.00
C ARG A 443 10.80 -19.71 -14.76
N GLU A 444 10.69 -21.00 -14.46
CA GLU A 444 11.87 -21.87 -14.32
C GLU A 444 12.60 -22.10 -15.65
N LEU A 445 11.89 -22.24 -16.77
CA LEU A 445 12.48 -22.31 -18.11
C LEU A 445 13.17 -21.00 -18.54
N THR A 446 12.80 -19.87 -17.95
CA THR A 446 13.56 -18.61 -18.06
C THR A 446 14.90 -18.70 -17.31
N HIS A 447 14.96 -19.38 -16.15
CA HIS A 447 16.26 -19.69 -15.52
C HIS A 447 17.09 -20.64 -16.40
N VAL A 448 16.49 -21.72 -16.95
CA VAL A 448 17.17 -22.66 -17.87
C VAL A 448 17.77 -21.91 -19.06
N SER A 449 16.97 -21.05 -19.71
CA SER A 449 17.40 -20.22 -20.84
C SER A 449 18.57 -19.30 -20.48
N VAL A 450 18.53 -18.69 -19.29
CA VAL A 450 19.61 -17.79 -18.82
C VAL A 450 20.89 -18.55 -18.50
N VAL A 451 20.81 -19.68 -17.78
CA VAL A 451 21.98 -20.49 -17.42
C VAL A 451 22.62 -21.12 -18.65
N GLU A 452 21.83 -21.68 -19.57
CA GLU A 452 22.35 -22.22 -20.84
C GLU A 452 22.97 -21.12 -21.71
N GLY A 453 22.37 -19.93 -21.77
CA GLY A 453 22.97 -18.78 -22.44
C GLY A 453 24.33 -18.40 -21.85
N LYS A 454 24.46 -18.33 -20.53
CA LYS A 454 25.74 -18.02 -19.87
C LYS A 454 26.78 -19.12 -20.11
N ARG A 455 26.35 -20.38 -20.21
CA ARG A 455 27.21 -21.51 -20.63
C ARG A 455 27.70 -21.31 -22.07
N LEU A 456 26.82 -20.98 -23.02
CA LEU A 456 27.14 -20.72 -24.43
C LEU A 456 28.06 -19.50 -24.62
N GLU A 457 27.89 -18.42 -23.84
CA GLU A 457 28.84 -17.29 -23.80
C GLU A 457 30.26 -17.75 -23.45
N SER A 458 30.41 -18.64 -22.46
CA SER A 458 31.72 -19.17 -22.05
C SER A 458 32.36 -20.09 -23.09
N GLU A 459 31.56 -20.73 -23.95
CA GLU A 459 32.01 -21.47 -25.14
C GLU A 459 32.32 -20.56 -26.36
N GLY A 460 32.12 -19.25 -26.25
CA GLY A 460 32.28 -18.29 -27.35
C GLY A 460 31.10 -18.26 -28.34
N ARG A 461 29.99 -18.92 -28.02
CA ARG A 461 28.76 -19.04 -28.83
C ARG A 461 27.74 -17.97 -28.47
N ALA A 462 28.21 -16.72 -28.36
CA ALA A 462 27.43 -15.60 -27.81
C ALA A 462 26.17 -15.24 -28.62
N VAL A 463 26.11 -15.53 -29.93
CA VAL A 463 24.90 -15.31 -30.73
C VAL A 463 23.78 -16.24 -30.27
N GLU A 464 24.08 -17.53 -30.12
CA GLU A 464 23.11 -18.55 -29.66
C GLU A 464 22.67 -18.30 -28.19
N ALA A 465 23.56 -17.73 -27.37
CA ALA A 465 23.22 -17.28 -26.02
C ALA A 465 22.22 -16.12 -26.03
N VAL A 466 22.42 -15.13 -26.91
CA VAL A 466 21.53 -13.98 -27.06
C VAL A 466 20.16 -14.40 -27.59
N ASP A 467 20.09 -15.36 -28.51
CA ASP A 467 18.80 -15.94 -28.95
C ASP A 467 17.98 -16.49 -27.78
N LEU A 468 18.61 -17.23 -26.85
CA LEU A 468 17.95 -17.74 -25.64
C LEU A 468 17.44 -16.63 -24.71
N TYR A 469 18.16 -15.51 -24.62
CA TYR A 469 17.70 -14.36 -23.84
C TYR A 469 16.51 -13.68 -24.52
N ILE A 470 16.49 -13.57 -25.84
CA ILE A 470 15.35 -13.01 -26.58
C ILE A 470 14.13 -13.92 -26.51
N ASP A 471 14.31 -15.24 -26.60
CA ASP A 471 13.23 -16.21 -26.35
C ASP A 471 12.65 -16.03 -24.93
N ALA A 472 13.49 -15.87 -23.91
CA ALA A 472 13.03 -15.59 -22.55
C ALA A 472 12.32 -14.22 -22.38
N LEU A 473 12.72 -13.19 -23.14
CA LEU A 473 12.02 -11.89 -23.19
C LEU A 473 10.61 -12.02 -23.80
N ALA A 474 10.49 -12.75 -24.92
CA ALA A 474 9.23 -13.00 -25.60
C ALA A 474 8.28 -13.84 -24.74
N ALA A 475 8.78 -14.89 -24.09
CA ALA A 475 7.98 -15.69 -23.16
C ALA A 475 7.53 -14.87 -21.93
N GLY A 476 8.37 -13.93 -21.47
CA GLY A 476 8.00 -12.97 -20.45
C GLY A 476 6.91 -11.99 -20.90
N ALA A 477 6.86 -11.62 -22.19
CA ALA A 477 5.76 -10.84 -22.76
C ALA A 477 4.46 -11.67 -22.81
N HIS A 478 4.53 -12.93 -23.26
CA HIS A 478 3.39 -13.85 -23.27
C HIS A 478 2.79 -14.10 -21.88
N ALA A 479 3.62 -14.26 -20.85
CA ALA A 479 3.16 -14.31 -19.46
C ALA A 479 2.60 -12.93 -19.01
N GLY A 480 3.32 -11.85 -19.31
CA GLY A 480 2.94 -10.49 -18.89
C GLY A 480 1.64 -9.96 -19.51
N ALA A 481 1.24 -10.49 -20.66
CA ALA A 481 -0.03 -10.19 -21.34
C ALA A 481 -1.26 -10.90 -20.73
N GLY A 482 -1.04 -11.81 -19.77
CA GLY A 482 -2.09 -12.46 -18.99
C GLY A 482 -3.02 -11.47 -18.30
N VAL A 483 -4.14 -12.00 -17.80
CA VAL A 483 -5.24 -11.19 -17.24
C VAL A 483 -5.06 -10.98 -15.74
N THR A 484 -4.42 -11.90 -15.02
CA THR A 484 -4.18 -11.75 -13.57
C THR A 484 -2.94 -10.91 -13.27
N LEU A 485 -2.91 -10.29 -12.09
CA LEU A 485 -1.75 -9.56 -11.60
C LEU A 485 -0.55 -10.48 -11.35
N ILE A 486 -0.80 -11.75 -11.03
CA ILE A 486 0.23 -12.78 -10.85
C ILE A 486 0.97 -13.03 -12.17
N GLU A 487 0.24 -13.23 -13.27
CA GLU A 487 0.82 -13.39 -14.61
C GLU A 487 1.61 -12.14 -15.04
N ASN A 488 1.04 -10.95 -14.83
CA ASN A 488 1.69 -9.67 -15.14
C ASN A 488 3.05 -9.52 -14.43
N LEU A 489 3.07 -9.76 -13.11
CA LEU A 489 4.28 -9.64 -12.29
C LEU A 489 5.32 -10.74 -12.59
N VAL A 490 4.89 -11.95 -12.94
CA VAL A 490 5.81 -13.02 -13.35
C VAL A 490 6.42 -12.70 -14.72
N GLY A 491 5.64 -12.21 -15.68
CA GLY A 491 6.14 -11.74 -16.97
C GLY A 491 7.19 -10.63 -16.82
N VAL A 492 6.90 -9.61 -16.02
CA VAL A 492 7.86 -8.55 -15.64
C VAL A 492 9.14 -9.12 -15.03
N ALA A 493 9.04 -10.13 -14.16
CA ALA A 493 10.21 -10.74 -13.53
C ALA A 493 11.08 -11.52 -14.54
N MET A 494 10.45 -12.30 -15.44
CA MET A 494 11.12 -13.01 -16.54
C MET A 494 11.84 -12.03 -17.47
N GLN A 495 11.14 -10.98 -17.92
CA GLN A 495 11.70 -9.96 -18.80
C GLN A 495 12.89 -9.23 -18.15
N ARG A 496 12.79 -8.85 -16.88
CA ARG A 496 13.89 -8.19 -16.15
C ARG A 496 15.14 -9.09 -16.04
N GLN A 497 14.96 -10.39 -15.84
CA GLN A 497 16.06 -11.35 -15.74
C GLN A 497 16.77 -11.54 -17.09
N ALA A 498 16.01 -11.76 -18.16
CA ALA A 498 16.56 -11.94 -19.50
C ALA A 498 17.24 -10.65 -20.01
N SER A 499 16.64 -9.47 -19.78
CA SER A 499 17.28 -8.17 -20.04
C SER A 499 18.60 -8.00 -19.30
N ALA A 500 18.67 -8.41 -18.03
CA ALA A 500 19.91 -8.35 -17.28
C ALA A 500 20.99 -9.26 -17.89
N ALA A 501 20.64 -10.50 -18.27
CA ALA A 501 21.57 -11.43 -18.90
C ALA A 501 22.09 -10.94 -20.27
N LEU A 502 21.20 -10.34 -21.07
CA LEU A 502 21.49 -9.73 -22.38
C LEU A 502 22.42 -8.52 -22.27
N LEU A 503 22.11 -7.59 -21.34
CA LEU A 503 22.96 -6.43 -21.06
C LEU A 503 24.33 -6.83 -20.48
N ASP A 504 24.39 -7.91 -19.71
CA ASP A 504 25.66 -8.49 -19.23
C ASP A 504 26.49 -9.06 -20.41
N ALA A 505 25.85 -9.71 -21.40
CA ALA A 505 26.52 -10.24 -22.60
C ALA A 505 27.06 -9.13 -23.51
N TYR A 506 26.35 -8.00 -23.62
CA TYR A 506 26.86 -6.83 -24.35
C TYR A 506 28.13 -6.26 -23.70
N ALA A 507 28.17 -6.23 -22.35
CA ALA A 507 29.33 -5.74 -21.60
C ALA A 507 30.53 -6.68 -21.63
N ALA A 508 30.33 -7.97 -21.92
CA ALA A 508 31.41 -8.94 -22.17
C ALA A 508 32.16 -8.69 -23.50
N GLY A 509 31.67 -7.80 -24.36
CA GLY A 509 32.38 -7.38 -25.58
C GLY A 509 32.33 -8.41 -26.71
N HIS A 510 31.32 -9.29 -26.71
CA HIS A 510 31.10 -10.25 -27.79
C HIS A 510 30.82 -9.56 -29.14
N LYS A 511 31.21 -10.22 -30.23
CA LYS A 511 30.92 -9.75 -31.59
C LYS A 511 29.48 -10.09 -31.96
N LEU A 512 28.59 -9.11 -31.83
CA LEU A 512 27.17 -9.21 -32.14
C LEU A 512 26.80 -8.24 -33.27
N ASP A 513 25.72 -8.53 -33.99
CA ASP A 513 25.07 -7.58 -34.90
C ASP A 513 23.99 -6.83 -34.13
N TYR A 514 24.34 -5.65 -33.61
CA TYR A 514 23.43 -4.86 -32.79
C TYR A 514 22.29 -4.25 -33.60
N ALA A 515 22.45 -4.08 -34.92
CA ALA A 515 21.39 -3.58 -35.80
C ALA A 515 20.29 -4.65 -35.96
N ALA A 516 20.68 -5.90 -36.25
CA ALA A 516 19.74 -7.02 -36.30
C ALA A 516 19.09 -7.28 -34.94
N LEU A 517 19.84 -7.17 -33.83
CA LEU A 517 19.32 -7.34 -32.48
C LEU A 517 18.32 -6.23 -32.09
N ALA A 518 18.56 -4.97 -32.48
CA ALA A 518 17.59 -3.89 -32.23
C ALA A 518 16.26 -4.18 -32.94
N GLU A 519 16.31 -4.56 -34.22
CA GLU A 519 15.12 -4.92 -34.99
C GLU A 519 14.38 -6.16 -34.43
N GLN A 520 15.12 -7.14 -33.92
CA GLN A 520 14.55 -8.33 -33.26
C GLN A 520 13.91 -7.98 -31.91
N LEU A 521 14.54 -7.15 -31.09
CA LEU A 521 13.97 -6.70 -29.81
C LEU A 521 12.74 -5.80 -30.00
N GLU A 522 12.71 -4.95 -31.01
CA GLU A 522 11.53 -4.14 -31.35
C GLU A 522 10.30 -5.00 -31.70
N ARG A 523 10.52 -6.19 -32.28
CA ARG A 523 9.47 -7.17 -32.58
C ARG A 523 9.11 -8.06 -31.39
N SER A 524 10.10 -8.56 -30.65
CA SER A 524 9.91 -9.62 -29.64
C SER A 524 9.77 -9.11 -28.19
N TYR A 525 10.23 -7.90 -27.87
CA TYR A 525 10.19 -7.36 -26.51
C TYR A 525 8.97 -6.44 -26.29
N ALA A 526 7.79 -7.03 -26.43
CA ALA A 526 6.52 -6.37 -26.15
C ALA A 526 6.36 -6.05 -24.64
N PRO A 527 5.68 -4.95 -24.28
CA PRO A 527 5.35 -4.65 -22.88
C PRO A 527 4.33 -5.67 -22.33
N PRO A 528 4.30 -5.92 -21.01
CA PRO A 528 3.20 -6.62 -20.36
C PRO A 528 1.89 -5.84 -20.47
N ARG A 529 0.75 -6.49 -20.16
CA ARG A 529 -0.57 -5.84 -20.13
C ARG A 529 -0.53 -4.59 -19.23
N PRO A 530 -1.07 -3.43 -19.65
CA PRO A 530 -1.11 -2.23 -18.82
C PRO A 530 -1.78 -2.52 -17.48
N ILE A 531 -1.12 -2.17 -16.38
CA ILE A 531 -1.59 -2.50 -15.03
C ILE A 531 -2.97 -1.93 -14.71
N ALA A 532 -3.35 -0.78 -15.26
CA ALA A 532 -4.71 -0.24 -15.18
C ALA A 532 -5.79 -1.20 -15.73
N GLN A 533 -5.49 -2.01 -16.76
CA GLN A 533 -6.36 -3.08 -17.23
C GLN A 533 -6.31 -4.30 -16.32
N THR A 534 -5.11 -4.69 -15.88
CA THR A 534 -4.91 -5.83 -14.97
C THR A 534 -5.71 -5.67 -13.68
N ILE A 535 -5.79 -4.46 -13.14
CA ILE A 535 -6.61 -4.09 -11.96
C ILE A 535 -8.10 -4.38 -12.17
N GLN A 536 -8.63 -4.31 -13.41
CA GLN A 536 -10.04 -4.63 -13.70
C GLN A 536 -10.34 -6.14 -13.63
N PHE A 537 -9.37 -7.00 -13.90
CA PHE A 537 -9.53 -8.44 -13.71
C PHE A 537 -9.43 -8.82 -12.22
N GLU A 538 -8.58 -8.13 -11.45
CA GLU A 538 -8.58 -8.24 -9.98
C GLU A 538 -9.91 -7.73 -9.37
N ARG A 539 -10.52 -6.67 -9.93
CA ARG A 539 -11.89 -6.22 -9.58
C ARG A 539 -12.91 -7.32 -9.84
N ALA A 540 -12.85 -7.96 -11.01
CA ALA A 540 -13.73 -9.08 -11.37
C ALA A 540 -13.58 -10.29 -10.43
N ILE A 541 -12.35 -10.61 -9.98
CA ILE A 541 -12.09 -11.62 -8.95
C ILE A 541 -12.86 -11.30 -7.67
N VAL A 542 -12.77 -10.07 -7.16
CA VAL A 542 -13.48 -9.66 -5.93
C VAL A 542 -14.99 -9.67 -6.13
N LEU A 543 -15.50 -9.22 -7.28
CA LEU A 543 -16.93 -9.20 -7.57
C LEU A 543 -17.51 -10.61 -7.79
N ASP A 544 -16.73 -11.57 -8.28
CA ASP A 544 -17.13 -12.99 -8.34
C ASP A 544 -17.25 -13.62 -6.94
N VAL A 545 -16.33 -13.29 -6.03
CA VAL A 545 -16.45 -13.70 -4.62
C VAL A 545 -17.66 -13.02 -3.96
N MET A 546 -17.90 -11.73 -4.23
CA MET A 546 -19.05 -11.00 -3.69
C MET A 546 -20.40 -11.59 -4.13
N GLN A 547 -20.61 -11.90 -5.42
CA GLN A 547 -21.89 -12.49 -5.85
C GLN A 547 -22.16 -13.89 -5.28
N ARG A 548 -21.11 -14.58 -4.80
CA ARG A 548 -21.21 -15.90 -4.15
C ARG A 548 -21.45 -15.78 -2.65
N ALA A 549 -21.00 -14.69 -2.04
CA ALA A 549 -21.20 -14.42 -0.61
C ALA A 549 -22.63 -13.98 -0.23
N TYR A 550 -23.51 -13.76 -1.21
CA TYR A 550 -24.88 -13.35 -1.00
C TYR A 550 -25.86 -14.16 -1.86
N ASP A 551 -27.10 -14.23 -1.38
CA ASP A 551 -28.27 -14.68 -2.13
C ASP A 551 -29.32 -13.55 -2.20
N TRP A 552 -30.11 -13.53 -3.26
CA TRP A 552 -31.31 -12.70 -3.35
C TRP A 552 -32.50 -13.42 -2.71
N ASN A 553 -33.23 -12.74 -1.81
CA ASN A 553 -34.51 -13.24 -1.32
C ASN A 553 -35.68 -12.53 -2.07
N PRO A 554 -36.40 -13.23 -2.97
CA PRO A 554 -37.48 -12.63 -3.75
C PRO A 554 -38.72 -12.30 -2.92
N ASP A 555 -38.92 -12.93 -1.76
CA ASP A 555 -40.09 -12.69 -0.88
C ASP A 555 -39.93 -11.41 -0.06
N THR A 556 -38.69 -11.05 0.30
CA THR A 556 -38.39 -9.83 1.07
C THR A 556 -37.86 -8.68 0.23
N GLY A 557 -37.40 -8.94 -1.00
CA GLY A 557 -36.75 -7.94 -1.84
C GLY A 557 -35.40 -7.48 -1.29
N MET A 558 -34.69 -8.33 -0.54
CA MET A 558 -33.41 -8.00 0.10
C MET A 558 -32.36 -9.09 -0.15
N TYR A 559 -31.09 -8.67 -0.18
CA TYR A 559 -29.96 -9.60 -0.16
C TYR A 559 -29.74 -10.17 1.24
N ARG A 560 -29.44 -11.47 1.32
CA ARG A 560 -28.97 -12.15 2.54
C ARG A 560 -27.55 -12.67 2.32
N VAL A 561 -26.78 -12.83 3.38
CA VAL A 561 -25.50 -13.56 3.34
C VAL A 561 -25.80 -15.03 2.99
N ALA A 562 -25.02 -15.63 2.09
CA ALA A 562 -25.17 -17.04 1.73
C ALA A 562 -24.72 -17.95 2.88
N ASP A 563 -25.37 -19.11 3.03
CA ASP A 563 -25.16 -20.00 4.18
C ASP A 563 -23.78 -20.68 4.19
N ASP A 564 -23.07 -20.68 3.05
CA ASP A 564 -21.73 -21.26 2.83
C ASP A 564 -20.58 -20.23 2.84
N VAL A 565 -20.86 -18.98 3.25
CA VAL A 565 -19.84 -17.91 3.36
C VAL A 565 -18.61 -18.27 4.21
N PRO A 566 -18.71 -18.98 5.35
CA PRO A 566 -17.53 -19.44 6.09
C PRO A 566 -16.60 -20.31 5.21
N GLN A 567 -17.16 -21.24 4.44
CA GLN A 567 -16.42 -22.12 3.55
C GLN A 567 -15.83 -21.36 2.35
N LEU A 568 -16.57 -20.39 1.81
CA LEU A 568 -16.08 -19.48 0.77
C LEU A 568 -14.88 -18.66 1.26
N ILE A 569 -14.97 -18.07 2.45
CA ILE A 569 -13.88 -17.31 3.07
C ILE A 569 -12.66 -18.20 3.33
N ASN A 570 -12.85 -19.41 3.87
CA ASN A 570 -11.74 -20.34 4.09
C ASN A 570 -11.04 -20.72 2.77
N ALA A 571 -11.82 -21.03 1.72
CA ALA A 571 -11.30 -21.35 0.39
C ALA A 571 -10.54 -20.18 -0.27
N VAL A 572 -11.04 -18.95 -0.10
CA VAL A 572 -10.46 -17.72 -0.64
C VAL A 572 -9.19 -17.30 0.10
N THR A 573 -9.21 -17.34 1.43
CA THR A 573 -8.16 -16.75 2.27
C THR A 573 -7.06 -17.75 2.65
N GLY A 574 -7.33 -19.05 2.57
CA GLY A 574 -6.45 -20.11 3.05
C GLY A 574 -6.26 -20.14 4.57
N MET A 575 -7.02 -19.33 5.33
CA MET A 575 -7.00 -19.32 6.80
C MET A 575 -7.80 -20.50 7.32
N SER A 576 -7.18 -21.69 7.35
CA SER A 576 -7.90 -22.96 7.54
C SER A 576 -8.52 -23.19 8.93
N ASP A 577 -8.19 -22.36 9.93
CA ASP A 577 -8.41 -22.68 11.35
C ASP A 577 -8.80 -21.48 12.24
N ASP A 578 -9.52 -20.47 11.71
CA ASP A 578 -10.13 -19.40 12.53
C ASP A 578 -11.67 -19.30 12.36
N PRO A 579 -12.45 -20.19 12.99
CA PRO A 579 -13.92 -20.16 12.95
C PRO A 579 -14.54 -18.88 13.54
N LEU A 580 -13.77 -18.13 14.36
CA LEU A 580 -14.20 -16.86 14.93
C LEU A 580 -14.08 -15.74 13.91
N GLY A 581 -12.98 -15.70 13.15
CA GLY A 581 -12.80 -14.81 12.01
C GLY A 581 -13.80 -15.07 10.88
N GLU A 582 -14.12 -16.34 10.59
CA GLU A 582 -15.14 -16.72 9.60
C GLU A 582 -16.54 -16.21 10.00
N LEU A 583 -16.97 -16.46 11.25
CA LEU A 583 -18.26 -15.97 11.76
C LEU A 583 -18.29 -14.43 11.81
N ALA A 584 -17.20 -13.80 12.24
CA ALA A 584 -17.06 -12.34 12.25
C ALA A 584 -17.33 -11.73 10.86
N ALA A 585 -16.68 -12.28 9.84
CA ALA A 585 -16.82 -11.80 8.47
C ALA A 585 -18.23 -12.01 7.93
N ALA A 586 -18.88 -13.14 8.22
CA ALA A 586 -20.27 -13.39 7.82
C ALA A 586 -21.25 -12.37 8.46
N VAL A 587 -21.08 -12.04 9.74
CA VAL A 587 -21.94 -11.04 10.41
C VAL A 587 -21.67 -9.63 9.88
N ILE A 588 -20.40 -9.29 9.57
CA ILE A 588 -20.03 -8.01 8.95
C ILE A 588 -20.64 -7.88 7.54
N LEU A 589 -20.57 -8.93 6.72
CA LEU A 589 -21.20 -8.98 5.40
C LEU A 589 -22.73 -8.76 5.49
N GLY A 590 -23.38 -9.33 6.51
CA GLY A 590 -24.80 -9.13 6.77
C GLY A 590 -25.14 -7.71 7.26
N ALA A 591 -24.29 -7.12 8.10
CA ALA A 591 -24.51 -5.79 8.65
C ALA A 591 -24.33 -4.64 7.63
N VAL A 592 -23.42 -4.81 6.65
CA VAL A 592 -23.15 -3.79 5.62
C VAL A 592 -24.04 -3.97 4.38
N GLY A 593 -24.35 -5.21 4.02
CA GLY A 593 -25.20 -5.55 2.87
C GLY A 593 -24.47 -5.51 1.51
N PHE A 594 -25.01 -6.30 0.57
CA PHE A 594 -24.41 -6.55 -0.75
C PHE A 594 -24.15 -5.26 -1.56
N GLU A 595 -25.15 -4.40 -1.72
CA GLU A 595 -25.04 -3.22 -2.59
C GLU A 595 -23.93 -2.27 -2.15
N ARG A 596 -23.82 -2.04 -0.83
CA ARG A 596 -22.77 -1.20 -0.25
C ARG A 596 -21.39 -1.86 -0.36
N MET A 597 -21.28 -3.18 -0.16
CA MET A 597 -20.02 -3.91 -0.41
C MET A 597 -19.56 -3.76 -1.87
N VAL A 598 -20.47 -3.90 -2.83
CA VAL A 598 -20.17 -3.75 -4.27
C VAL A 598 -19.81 -2.31 -4.62
N ALA A 599 -20.53 -1.32 -4.08
CA ALA A 599 -20.21 0.09 -4.26
C ALA A 599 -18.80 0.44 -3.74
N GLN A 600 -18.44 -0.04 -2.55
CA GLN A 600 -17.10 0.15 -1.98
C GLN A 600 -16.01 -0.54 -2.83
N VAL A 601 -16.24 -1.78 -3.29
CA VAL A 601 -15.29 -2.46 -4.20
C VAL A 601 -15.08 -1.62 -5.45
N ASN A 602 -16.17 -1.20 -6.11
CA ASN A 602 -16.10 -0.38 -7.32
C ASN A 602 -15.34 0.93 -7.07
N GLU A 603 -15.71 1.70 -6.05
CA GLU A 603 -15.06 2.96 -5.68
C GLU A 603 -13.55 2.81 -5.46
N GLN A 604 -13.11 1.79 -4.69
CA GLN A 604 -11.69 1.60 -4.44
C GLN A 604 -10.94 1.12 -5.69
N TYR A 605 -11.53 0.25 -6.51
CA TYR A 605 -10.90 -0.18 -7.77
C TYR A 605 -10.86 0.93 -8.83
N ASP A 606 -11.84 1.83 -8.85
CA ASP A 606 -11.83 3.03 -9.70
C ASP A 606 -10.69 3.96 -9.28
N ARG A 607 -10.59 4.30 -7.99
CA ARG A 607 -9.49 5.12 -7.43
C ARG A 607 -8.11 4.52 -7.69
N MET A 608 -7.94 3.20 -7.51
CA MET A 608 -6.68 2.51 -7.82
C MET A 608 -6.34 2.58 -9.32
N THR A 609 -7.34 2.45 -10.19
CA THR A 609 -7.15 2.50 -11.64
C THR A 609 -6.76 3.90 -12.11
N GLU A 610 -7.48 4.92 -11.66
CA GLU A 610 -7.16 6.33 -11.92
C GLU A 610 -5.73 6.66 -11.48
N ALA A 611 -5.35 6.26 -10.26
CA ALA A 611 -3.99 6.44 -9.77
C ALA A 611 -2.94 5.77 -10.68
N THR A 612 -3.18 4.57 -11.21
CA THR A 612 -2.22 3.93 -12.14
C THR A 612 -2.10 4.60 -13.52
N LEU A 613 -3.01 5.50 -13.87
CA LEU A 613 -2.97 6.31 -15.09
C LEU A 613 -2.29 7.67 -14.88
N GLU A 614 -1.98 8.04 -13.63
CA GLU A 614 -1.20 9.23 -13.30
C GLU A 614 0.32 8.99 -13.47
N LEU A 615 1.05 10.11 -13.46
CA LEU A 615 2.52 10.14 -13.30
C LEU A 615 2.95 9.27 -12.11
N TYR A 616 4.01 8.47 -12.27
CA TYR A 616 4.44 7.51 -11.25
C TYR A 616 4.59 8.08 -9.81
N PRO A 617 5.15 9.28 -9.58
CA PRO A 617 5.27 9.83 -8.22
C PRO A 617 3.92 10.10 -7.55
N GLN A 618 2.93 10.58 -8.32
CA GLN A 618 1.56 10.83 -7.88
C GLN A 618 0.80 9.52 -7.70
N ALA A 619 0.89 8.62 -8.68
CA ALA A 619 0.39 7.25 -8.60
C ALA A 619 0.89 6.55 -7.33
N ARG A 620 2.20 6.63 -7.06
CA ARG A 620 2.82 6.08 -5.85
C ARG A 620 2.20 6.67 -4.58
N GLN A 621 2.04 7.99 -4.50
CA GLN A 621 1.44 8.61 -3.31
C GLN A 621 0.02 8.07 -3.07
N THR A 622 -0.85 8.13 -4.08
CA THR A 622 -2.25 7.69 -3.96
C THR A 622 -2.36 6.20 -3.66
N LEU A 623 -1.53 5.36 -4.28
CA LEU A 623 -1.52 3.91 -4.05
C LEU A 623 -0.88 3.51 -2.72
N ASP A 624 0.15 4.23 -2.26
CA ASP A 624 0.68 4.07 -0.90
C ASP A 624 -0.44 4.44 0.10
N GLU A 625 -1.11 5.58 -0.05
CA GLU A 625 -2.25 6.00 0.81
C GLU A 625 -3.40 4.97 0.83
N LEU A 626 -3.69 4.32 -0.29
CA LEU A 626 -4.69 3.24 -0.41
C LEU A 626 -4.24 1.94 0.28
N ASP A 627 -3.04 1.41 -0.03
CA ASP A 627 -2.46 0.25 0.67
C ASP A 627 -2.42 0.52 2.21
N GLU A 628 -2.14 1.76 2.60
CA GLU A 628 -2.13 2.24 3.98
C GLU A 628 -3.53 2.36 4.62
N GLN A 629 -4.59 2.61 3.83
CA GLN A 629 -6.00 2.60 4.24
C GLN A 629 -6.50 1.16 4.41
N PHE A 630 -6.20 0.29 3.45
CA PHE A 630 -6.62 -1.12 3.45
C PHE A 630 -5.98 -1.93 4.59
N GLY A 631 -4.74 -1.60 4.95
CA GLY A 631 -4.04 -2.19 6.10
C GLY A 631 -4.59 -1.80 7.48
N GLN A 632 -5.57 -0.90 7.60
CA GLN A 632 -6.09 -0.47 8.90
C GLN A 632 -7.09 -1.49 9.50
N PRO A 633 -7.04 -1.78 10.81
CA PRO A 633 -7.96 -2.73 11.44
C PRO A 633 -9.44 -2.42 11.20
N GLY A 634 -9.83 -1.13 11.22
CA GLY A 634 -11.19 -0.69 10.97
C GLY A 634 -11.66 -0.88 9.51
N PHE A 635 -10.75 -0.98 8.53
CA PHE A 635 -11.14 -1.22 7.13
C PHE A 635 -11.65 -2.66 6.93
N ARG A 636 -11.04 -3.64 7.61
CA ARG A 636 -11.52 -5.03 7.64
C ARG A 636 -12.93 -5.17 8.22
N LEU A 637 -13.31 -4.29 9.14
CA LEU A 637 -14.66 -4.24 9.68
C LEU A 637 -15.67 -3.65 8.69
N ARG A 638 -15.24 -2.82 7.74
CA ARG A 638 -16.11 -2.25 6.69
C ARG A 638 -16.27 -3.18 5.49
N ASN A 639 -15.18 -3.81 5.04
CA ASN A 639 -15.20 -4.73 3.89
C ASN A 639 -14.15 -5.85 4.05
N PRO A 640 -14.50 -6.98 4.69
CA PRO A 640 -13.53 -8.03 5.04
C PRO A 640 -13.00 -8.78 3.82
N LEU A 641 -13.83 -8.95 2.78
CA LEU A 641 -13.45 -9.62 1.54
C LEU A 641 -12.47 -8.76 0.73
N LEU A 642 -12.80 -7.48 0.48
CA LEU A 642 -11.90 -6.54 -0.19
C LEU A 642 -10.57 -6.42 0.58
N ALA A 643 -10.62 -6.23 1.90
CA ALA A 643 -9.43 -6.12 2.75
C ALA A 643 -8.53 -7.38 2.81
N THR A 644 -9.00 -8.53 2.31
CA THR A 644 -8.22 -9.77 2.24
C THR A 644 -7.79 -10.11 0.80
N LEU A 645 -8.57 -9.71 -0.19
CA LEU A 645 -8.33 -9.96 -1.61
C LEU A 645 -7.47 -8.90 -2.30
N LEU A 646 -7.36 -7.70 -1.71
CA LEU A 646 -6.54 -6.62 -2.25
C LEU A 646 -5.05 -7.02 -2.29
N PRO A 647 -4.42 -7.04 -3.48
CA PRO A 647 -2.97 -7.06 -3.57
C PRO A 647 -2.39 -5.71 -3.11
N SER A 648 -1.11 -5.66 -2.75
CA SER A 648 -0.40 -4.39 -2.54
C SER A 648 -0.16 -3.74 -3.91
N ILE A 649 -1.07 -2.85 -4.31
CA ILE A 649 -1.09 -2.26 -5.65
C ILE A 649 0.07 -1.29 -5.83
N SER A 650 0.48 -0.56 -4.77
CA SER A 650 1.68 0.29 -4.83
C SER A 650 2.92 -0.52 -5.22
N LYS A 651 3.14 -1.67 -4.56
CA LYS A 651 4.25 -2.58 -4.88
C LYS A 651 4.12 -3.16 -6.29
N ALA A 652 2.91 -3.46 -6.75
CA ALA A 652 2.69 -3.96 -8.10
C ALA A 652 2.98 -2.90 -9.18
N GLN A 653 2.45 -1.68 -9.03
CA GLN A 653 2.74 -0.51 -9.88
C GLN A 653 4.24 -0.26 -9.98
N LYS A 654 4.93 -0.32 -8.84
CA LYS A 654 6.38 -0.16 -8.77
C LYS A 654 7.16 -1.23 -9.52
N LEU A 655 6.78 -2.50 -9.38
CA LEU A 655 7.42 -3.60 -10.12
C LEU A 655 7.15 -3.49 -11.62
N HIS A 656 5.91 -3.18 -12.02
CA HIS A 656 5.50 -2.96 -13.40
C HIS A 656 6.29 -1.81 -14.04
N THR A 657 6.37 -0.66 -13.37
CA THR A 657 7.13 0.53 -13.81
C THR A 657 8.63 0.21 -13.94
N ARG A 658 9.21 -0.53 -12.98
CA ARG A 658 10.62 -1.01 -13.08
C ARG A 658 10.82 -1.96 -14.25
N GLY A 659 9.83 -2.80 -14.56
CA GLY A 659 9.81 -3.67 -15.73
C GLY A 659 9.90 -2.87 -17.03
N GLU A 660 9.00 -1.90 -17.20
CA GLU A 660 8.95 -1.04 -18.39
C GLU A 660 10.21 -0.17 -18.53
N ALA A 661 10.72 0.39 -17.43
CA ALA A 661 11.99 1.12 -17.42
C ALA A 661 13.15 0.22 -17.91
N THR A 662 13.20 -1.02 -17.42
CA THR A 662 14.21 -2.01 -17.83
C THR A 662 14.07 -2.40 -19.30
N ARG A 663 12.84 -2.56 -19.79
CA ARG A 663 12.56 -2.87 -21.19
C ARG A 663 13.04 -1.77 -22.12
N ARG A 664 12.60 -0.53 -21.87
CA ARG A 664 13.01 0.65 -22.64
C ARG A 664 14.52 0.84 -22.62
N ALA A 665 15.14 0.77 -21.45
CA ALA A 665 16.60 0.91 -21.32
C ALA A 665 17.38 -0.19 -22.04
N THR A 666 16.90 -1.44 -22.03
CA THR A 666 17.54 -2.54 -22.77
C THR A 666 17.51 -2.30 -24.28
N LEU A 667 16.37 -1.86 -24.80
CA LEU A 667 16.23 -1.49 -26.21
C LEU A 667 17.10 -0.27 -26.56
N LEU A 668 17.12 0.78 -25.72
CA LEU A 668 18.00 1.94 -25.89
C LEU A 668 19.49 1.56 -25.92
N VAL A 669 19.96 0.69 -25.02
CA VAL A 669 21.35 0.21 -25.05
C VAL A 669 21.63 -0.51 -26.37
N THR A 670 20.72 -1.36 -26.84
CA THR A 670 20.89 -2.07 -28.12
C THR A 670 20.95 -1.10 -29.31
N GLN A 671 20.05 -0.12 -29.36
CA GLN A 671 20.01 0.93 -30.38
C GLN A 671 21.28 1.82 -30.34
N LEU A 672 21.80 2.16 -29.16
CA LEU A 672 23.06 2.90 -29.00
C LEU A 672 24.27 2.10 -29.50
N GLN A 673 24.34 0.80 -29.21
CA GLN A 673 25.38 -0.09 -29.73
C GLN A 673 25.28 -0.24 -31.26
N ALA A 674 24.06 -0.37 -31.80
CA ALA A 674 23.81 -0.40 -33.24
C ALA A 674 24.27 0.89 -33.94
N HIS A 675 23.92 2.06 -33.37
CA HIS A 675 24.35 3.35 -33.88
C HIS A 675 25.88 3.44 -33.94
N ARG A 676 26.59 3.01 -32.88
CA ARG A 676 28.06 2.98 -32.88
C ARG A 676 28.62 2.00 -33.90
N GLN A 677 28.02 0.82 -34.06
CA GLN A 677 28.46 -0.18 -35.05
C GLN A 677 28.35 0.34 -36.48
N GLN A 678 27.32 1.17 -36.77
CA GLN A 678 27.08 1.75 -38.10
C GLN A 678 27.91 3.03 -38.35
N HIS A 679 28.03 3.92 -37.37
CA HIS A 679 28.59 5.28 -37.54
C HIS A 679 29.97 5.47 -36.90
N GLY A 680 30.49 4.48 -36.16
CA GLY A 680 31.75 4.55 -35.42
C GLY A 680 31.69 5.31 -34.08
N VAL A 681 30.61 6.07 -33.84
CA VAL A 681 30.41 6.90 -32.64
C VAL A 681 29.01 6.69 -32.04
N TYR A 682 28.87 6.91 -30.73
CA TYR A 682 27.56 7.09 -30.10
C TYR A 682 26.98 8.48 -30.44
N PRO A 683 25.64 8.63 -30.49
CA PRO A 683 25.01 9.92 -30.78
C PRO A 683 25.19 10.90 -29.60
N ASP A 684 25.04 12.20 -29.88
CA ASP A 684 25.17 13.25 -28.86
C ASP A 684 23.94 13.38 -27.95
N SER A 685 22.76 12.96 -28.41
CA SER A 685 21.54 12.83 -27.61
C SER A 685 20.73 11.58 -28.01
N LEU A 686 19.72 11.22 -27.20
CA LEU A 686 18.79 10.13 -27.51
C LEU A 686 17.80 10.48 -28.64
N ASP A 687 17.68 11.75 -29.04
CA ASP A 687 16.79 12.21 -30.12
C ASP A 687 17.21 11.69 -31.50
N ALA A 688 18.42 11.15 -31.62
CA ALA A 688 18.92 10.46 -32.80
C ALA A 688 18.39 9.02 -32.95
N LEU A 689 17.65 8.51 -31.97
CA LEU A 689 17.07 7.15 -31.93
C LEU A 689 15.54 7.18 -32.16
N PRO A 690 14.90 6.03 -32.45
CA PRO A 690 13.45 5.97 -32.65
C PRO A 690 12.64 6.55 -31.48
N THR A 691 11.67 7.40 -31.80
CA THR A 691 10.86 8.13 -30.82
C THR A 691 9.97 7.21 -29.98
N GLY A 692 10.05 7.35 -28.65
CA GLY A 692 9.16 6.69 -27.68
C GLY A 692 9.87 5.79 -26.66
N THR A 693 11.02 5.20 -27.01
CA THR A 693 11.82 4.39 -26.08
C THR A 693 12.62 5.24 -25.09
N ALA A 694 12.92 6.49 -25.47
CA ALA A 694 13.79 7.39 -24.73
C ALA A 694 13.21 7.95 -23.40
N ILE A 695 11.92 7.74 -23.10
CA ILE A 695 11.25 8.30 -21.91
C ILE A 695 11.25 7.30 -20.74
N ASP A 696 11.75 7.74 -19.58
CA ASP A 696 11.75 7.01 -18.32
C ASP A 696 10.35 7.01 -17.69
N PRO A 697 9.70 5.84 -17.48
CA PRO A 697 8.35 5.78 -16.91
C PRO A 697 8.28 6.15 -15.42
N PHE A 698 9.41 6.33 -14.71
CA PHE A 698 9.39 6.86 -13.34
C PHE A 698 9.26 8.39 -13.26
N THR A 699 9.68 9.12 -14.30
CA THR A 699 9.81 10.59 -14.26
C THR A 699 9.11 11.31 -15.41
N GLU A 700 8.71 10.58 -16.46
CA GLU A 700 8.29 11.10 -17.77
C GLU A 700 9.29 12.07 -18.44
N GLN A 701 10.52 12.10 -17.96
CA GLN A 701 11.63 12.76 -18.63
C GLN A 701 12.42 11.75 -19.48
N PRO A 702 13.28 12.20 -20.40
CA PRO A 702 14.22 11.31 -21.05
C PRO A 702 15.10 10.56 -20.03
N PHE A 703 15.44 9.30 -20.30
CA PHE A 703 16.47 8.58 -19.54
C PHE A 703 17.76 9.40 -19.50
N VAL A 704 18.46 9.40 -18.37
CA VAL A 704 19.71 10.16 -18.24
C VAL A 704 20.80 9.49 -19.08
N TYR A 705 21.10 10.10 -20.21
CA TYR A 705 22.12 9.67 -21.16
C TYR A 705 23.28 10.66 -21.21
N ARG A 706 24.51 10.15 -21.14
CA ARG A 706 25.73 10.95 -21.29
C ARG A 706 26.84 10.13 -21.95
N ARG A 707 27.47 10.67 -22.99
CA ARG A 707 28.71 10.11 -23.55
C ARG A 707 29.84 10.18 -22.51
N ASP A 708 30.59 9.08 -22.35
CA ASP A 708 31.68 8.98 -21.38
C ASP A 708 32.90 8.30 -22.01
N GLY A 709 33.83 9.10 -22.54
CA GLY A 709 34.97 8.62 -23.32
C GLY A 709 34.54 7.80 -24.56
N ASP A 710 35.06 6.58 -24.66
CA ASP A 710 34.67 5.57 -25.67
C ASP A 710 33.39 4.80 -25.30
N GLY A 711 32.68 5.23 -24.25
CA GLY A 711 31.48 4.64 -23.69
C GLY A 711 30.33 5.65 -23.57
N PHE A 712 29.34 5.27 -22.76
CA PHE A 712 28.25 6.14 -22.32
C PHE A 712 27.77 5.70 -20.94
N VAL A 713 26.92 6.51 -20.34
CA VAL A 713 26.15 6.24 -19.14
C VAL A 713 24.66 6.31 -19.52
N LEU A 714 23.86 5.36 -19.04
CA LEU A 714 22.40 5.33 -19.19
C LEU A 714 21.75 4.80 -17.90
N TYR A 715 20.91 5.63 -17.28
CA TYR A 715 20.12 5.26 -16.10
C TYR A 715 18.75 5.95 -16.06
N SER A 716 17.87 5.41 -15.21
CA SER A 716 16.63 6.06 -14.76
C SER A 716 16.84 6.57 -13.33
N ALA A 717 16.21 7.70 -12.98
CA ALA A 717 16.21 8.20 -11.60
C ALA A 717 15.38 7.33 -10.64
N GLY A 718 14.74 6.27 -11.13
CA GLY A 718 14.10 5.24 -10.31
C GLY A 718 12.93 5.72 -9.46
N ALA A 719 12.55 4.90 -8.47
CA ALA A 719 11.30 5.06 -7.74
C ALA A 719 11.30 6.18 -6.68
N ASN A 720 12.44 6.83 -6.42
CA ASN A 720 12.52 8.04 -5.58
C ASN A 720 12.37 9.34 -6.41
N GLY A 721 12.54 9.28 -7.74
CA GLY A 721 12.50 10.44 -8.62
C GLY A 721 13.66 11.44 -8.41
N LEU A 722 14.74 11.01 -7.75
CA LEU A 722 15.91 11.84 -7.46
C LEU A 722 17.09 11.30 -8.25
N ASP A 723 17.68 12.14 -9.12
CA ASP A 723 18.94 11.83 -9.81
C ASP A 723 20.08 11.78 -8.78
N ASP A 724 20.52 10.56 -8.46
CA ASP A 724 21.62 10.28 -7.53
C ASP A 724 22.99 10.23 -8.27
N GLY A 725 23.04 10.67 -9.54
CA GLY A 725 24.26 10.87 -10.33
C GLY A 725 24.73 9.65 -11.13
N GLY A 726 23.90 8.61 -11.25
CA GLY A 726 24.23 7.29 -11.79
C GLY A 726 24.75 6.33 -10.72
N VAL A 727 24.27 6.44 -9.48
CA VAL A 727 24.67 5.56 -8.36
C VAL A 727 23.64 4.44 -8.21
N ASP A 728 24.03 3.22 -8.62
CA ASP A 728 23.15 2.04 -8.66
C ASP A 728 22.56 1.71 -7.28
N GLY A 729 21.25 1.92 -7.18
CA GLY A 729 20.42 1.52 -6.07
C GLY A 729 20.16 0.02 -6.07
N GLN A 730 20.98 -0.75 -5.34
CA GLN A 730 20.76 -2.20 -5.21
C GLN A 730 19.39 -2.55 -4.57
N GLU A 731 18.84 -1.64 -3.75
CA GLU A 731 17.51 -1.76 -3.16
C GLU A 731 16.42 -1.14 -4.05
N LEU A 732 15.24 -1.78 -4.11
CA LEU A 732 14.07 -1.25 -4.83
C LEU A 732 13.64 0.18 -4.40
N GLU A 733 13.99 0.64 -3.20
CA GLU A 733 13.52 1.90 -2.60
C GLU A 733 14.45 3.11 -2.79
N ARG A 734 15.66 2.94 -3.32
CA ARG A 734 16.71 3.98 -3.28
C ARG A 734 17.57 3.95 -4.53
N GLY A 735 18.13 5.10 -4.91
CA GLY A 735 19.17 5.19 -5.95
C GLY A 735 18.65 5.08 -7.38
N ASP A 736 19.53 5.42 -8.30
CA ASP A 736 19.29 5.30 -9.73
C ASP A 736 19.23 3.84 -10.17
N LEU A 737 18.47 3.58 -11.23
CA LEU A 737 18.48 2.30 -11.95
C LEU A 737 19.52 2.36 -13.06
N VAL A 738 20.75 1.91 -12.77
CA VAL A 738 21.86 1.99 -13.73
C VAL A 738 21.84 0.81 -14.70
N TYR A 739 21.59 1.11 -15.97
CA TYR A 739 21.55 0.11 -17.04
C TYR A 739 22.91 -0.04 -17.73
N TRP A 740 23.62 1.08 -17.93
CA TRP A 740 24.93 1.12 -18.56
C TRP A 740 25.83 2.23 -17.96
N PRO A 741 27.15 2.00 -17.75
CA PRO A 741 27.83 0.71 -17.79
C PRO A 741 27.26 -0.26 -16.76
N ARG A 742 27.45 -1.57 -16.96
CA ARG A 742 26.89 -2.58 -16.06
C ARG A 742 27.43 -2.40 -14.63
N PRO A 743 26.57 -2.27 -13.61
CA PRO A 743 27.02 -2.21 -12.23
C PRO A 743 27.85 -3.43 -11.88
N ARG A 744 28.97 -3.22 -11.17
CA ARG A 744 29.76 -4.32 -10.62
C ARG A 744 28.97 -4.98 -9.50
N ARG A 745 28.22 -6.03 -9.84
CA ARG A 745 27.63 -6.94 -8.86
C ARG A 745 28.74 -7.40 -7.91
N SER A 746 28.54 -7.22 -6.62
CA SER A 746 29.42 -7.81 -5.61
C SER A 746 29.46 -9.32 -5.83
N ARG A 747 30.69 -9.87 -5.88
CA ARG A 747 30.92 -11.32 -5.94
C ARG A 747 30.38 -12.00 -4.69
#